data_AF-A0A1F5ATM1-F1
#
_entry.id   AF-A0A1F5ATM1-F1
#
_cell.length_a   1.000
_cell.length_b   1.000
_cell.length_c   1.000
_cell.angle_alpha   90.00
_cell.angle_beta   90.00
_cell.angle_gamma   90.00
#
_symmetry.space_group_name_H-M   'P 1'
#
loop_
_entity.id
_entity.type
_entity.pdbx_description
1 polymer ?
#
loop_
_entity_poly.entity_id
_entity_poly.type
_entity_poly.pdbx_seq_one_letter_code
_entity_poly.pdbx_strand_id
1 'polypeptide(L)'
;MESRLFEQEVSMKKRTRIFGVLGVCTVLGSAVLIKSRVSFAAAESSLLAAASAQEEPVRPRTEPQPVRSSWDDLLAGVKTLDDWKARKEVLRRRYLELIRDAEKPAKPPLDLVIHETVNVDGAYLRKLVSYNVEADEKAHAYLAVPIGLQGRAPAMVTLHGTHPQGKEQEAGLLGAPEKAFLNQLARRGYVVIAPDHFVAGHRTPPEGAYETGRFYKKHPEWTAVGKAAYEDAIAVDVLQSLPEVDPERIGVVGHSLGGHGSYFLAAYDPRIKAAVSNAGCAPFRYNSKVEAWARDKWYVYLKPMRENLLKGILPPIDMHEIMALIAPRPFLDIQALNDLIAGDPPELARLTYRQRNVMLMKVMDVYELEGAPRNFAFYAHGQGHSVAPEARQLIYGWLDKHLKGEEATRISLVQDSGFADLGIAAPATESRGVICTRDKDGRQLAVACLLDMSRVGSLLVTDIDSGETGQYEFPESTGSDRFASWAPYASMLSRNGRFYTFAGKTMIEFDIDRREITFSGVPAATEACYLGTAIVDGPDGLIYAASYPNSRLISFDPVSKAMRDHGQVDPKENYPESLAFDEAGWLYCGIGTARSNIVAVNPKSGEMRQLVKEETRKLGTGRVTSAADGHVYGEAGDIWYRMKEGRAEVIAKDQAAPPLPNRTIAWGTRTGVFPDGRQLIAYNLPERWLAVKDPKTGAEKKIEIKFRSGGAGISTLAAGPDGGIYGSSMHPMHFFRYDPGRQQIFDLGAVKSIGGGNICAMAAQGRYVVGPSYSSGYFHVFDTTKRFNPEDKVNPNPRIIAQFEGDITRPRTCLAHPDGEHVIMAGFMGYGLTGGGVGIVSLKTGKKQLLTHKQVIPYHSTHTLKALPSGNLVGGTSVLTPGGGHAQDTEGVLYIMDWKTKKVVFRTVPVPGAAEVFSLEVGPDGLVYGLASGSRFFVFDAGKKEVIHREDMSAYGDIVRPSLLASGDKKIFALFSKSIVRIEPGSFRAEKLAEAPVLISSGFALRDGVVYFASGAHIWRFKIPAP
;
A
#
# COMPACT_ATOMS: atom_id res chain seq x y z
N MET A 1 -6.69 2.45 66.70
CA MET A 1 -7.18 3.70 66.07
C MET A 1 -7.71 3.32 64.69
N GLU A 2 -8.94 2.81 64.54
CA GLU A 2 -10.26 3.35 64.98
C GLU A 2 -10.64 4.61 64.19
N SER A 3 -11.87 4.81 63.72
CA SER A 3 -13.16 4.06 63.85
C SER A 3 -13.90 4.07 62.48
N ARG A 4 -14.86 3.19 62.11
CA ARG A 4 -16.26 3.06 62.61
C ARG A 4 -16.96 4.44 62.68
N LEU A 5 -18.14 4.70 62.10
CA LEU A 5 -19.38 3.92 61.81
C LEU A 5 -20.12 4.52 60.56
N PHE A 6 -20.88 3.75 59.74
CA PHE A 6 -22.38 3.64 59.62
C PHE A 6 -23.11 4.97 59.21
N GLU A 7 -24.25 5.01 58.49
CA GLU A 7 -25.30 4.00 58.20
C GLU A 7 -26.20 4.32 56.97
N GLN A 8 -26.99 3.31 56.48
CA GLN A 8 -28.36 3.33 55.86
C GLN A 8 -28.74 4.33 54.72
N GLU A 9 -29.63 4.02 53.75
CA GLU A 9 -30.17 2.75 53.21
C GLU A 9 -30.96 2.95 51.88
N VAL A 10 -31.44 1.85 51.25
CA VAL A 10 -32.67 1.76 50.38
C VAL A 10 -32.65 2.51 49.01
N SER A 11 -33.03 1.95 47.86
CA SER A 11 -33.50 0.58 47.51
C SER A 11 -33.66 0.36 45.97
N MET A 12 -33.20 -0.80 45.44
CA MET A 12 -33.78 -1.59 44.30
C MET A 12 -33.91 -0.92 42.89
N LYS A 13 -33.92 -1.59 41.72
CA LYS A 13 -33.78 -2.99 41.18
C LYS A 13 -33.60 -2.83 39.63
N LYS A 14 -33.17 -3.76 38.75
CA LYS A 14 -32.64 -5.16 38.76
C LYS A 14 -32.10 -5.53 37.34
N ARG A 15 -30.79 -5.55 37.06
CA ARG A 15 -30.22 -6.17 35.82
C ARG A 15 -28.76 -6.61 35.97
N THR A 16 -28.44 -7.86 35.59
CA THR A 16 -27.06 -8.40 35.57
C THR A 16 -26.99 -9.67 34.70
N ARG A 17 -25.81 -9.89 34.08
CA ARG A 17 -25.08 -11.15 33.75
C ARG A 17 -24.80 -11.39 32.25
N ILE A 18 -23.62 -11.87 31.83
CA ILE A 18 -22.25 -11.88 32.43
C ILE A 18 -21.19 -12.11 31.32
N PHE A 19 -19.89 -11.94 31.62
CA PHE A 19 -18.73 -12.17 30.72
C PHE A 19 -18.33 -13.66 30.59
N GLY A 20 -17.52 -13.98 29.57
CA GLY A 20 -16.69 -15.21 29.50
C GLY A 20 -15.62 -15.14 28.39
N VAL A 21 -14.34 -15.38 28.71
CA VAL A 21 -13.18 -15.27 27.80
C VAL A 21 -12.07 -16.25 28.23
N LEU A 22 -11.19 -16.66 27.30
CA LEU A 22 -10.06 -17.61 27.42
C LEU A 22 -10.46 -19.11 27.60
N GLY A 23 -9.66 -20.09 27.15
CA GLY A 23 -8.46 -20.02 26.31
C GLY A 23 -7.46 -21.18 26.54
N VAL A 24 -6.48 -21.31 25.63
CA VAL A 24 -5.28 -22.19 25.68
C VAL A 24 -5.49 -23.70 25.38
N CYS A 25 -4.65 -24.24 24.49
CA CYS A 25 -4.26 -25.66 24.39
C CYS A 25 -2.84 -25.74 23.79
N THR A 26 -1.96 -26.60 24.33
CA THR A 26 -0.57 -26.71 23.86
C THR A 26 0.06 -28.09 24.16
N VAL A 27 0.94 -28.54 23.25
CA VAL A 27 1.98 -29.62 23.39
C VAL A 27 1.53 -31.09 23.53
N LEU A 28 1.58 -31.80 22.39
CA LEU A 28 2.27 -33.08 22.11
C LEU A 28 2.83 -33.95 23.27
N GLY A 29 2.75 -35.29 23.12
CA GLY A 29 3.61 -36.23 23.86
C GLY A 29 3.22 -37.71 23.72
N SER A 30 3.97 -38.49 22.94
CA SER A 30 3.66 -39.91 22.67
C SER A 30 4.30 -40.87 23.69
N ALA A 31 3.52 -41.81 24.23
CA ALA A 31 3.99 -43.05 24.87
C ALA A 31 2.92 -44.15 24.73
N VAL A 32 3.34 -45.43 24.69
CA VAL A 32 2.51 -46.57 24.27
C VAL A 32 2.77 -47.81 25.16
N LEU A 33 1.75 -48.67 25.28
CA LEU A 33 1.68 -50.01 25.91
C LEU A 33 1.25 -50.18 27.39
N ILE A 34 0.06 -50.79 27.54
CA ILE A 34 -0.30 -51.95 28.40
C ILE A 34 0.26 -52.03 29.85
N LYS A 35 -0.63 -51.85 30.85
CA LYS A 35 -1.17 -52.94 31.71
C LYS A 35 -2.37 -52.47 32.53
N SER A 36 -3.14 -53.41 33.07
CA SER A 36 -4.52 -53.20 33.54
C SER A 36 -4.79 -53.69 34.97
N ARG A 37 -5.93 -53.24 35.52
CA ARG A 37 -6.69 -53.70 36.71
C ARG A 37 -6.31 -53.15 38.10
N VAL A 38 -7.36 -52.60 38.75
CA VAL A 38 -7.82 -52.86 40.16
C VAL A 38 -6.91 -52.40 41.32
N SER A 39 -7.36 -51.82 42.46
CA SER A 39 -8.54 -51.07 42.97
C SER A 39 -8.14 -50.59 44.40
N PHE A 40 -8.84 -49.80 45.24
CA PHE A 40 -10.19 -49.18 45.32
C PHE A 40 -10.00 -47.65 45.55
N ALA A 41 -10.96 -46.71 45.43
CA ALA A 41 -12.40 -46.64 45.68
C ALA A 41 -12.85 -46.58 47.16
N ALA A 42 -12.75 -45.40 47.79
CA ALA A 42 -13.34 -45.09 49.12
C ALA A 42 -13.44 -43.56 49.40
N ALA A 43 -14.11 -42.77 48.54
CA ALA A 43 -14.26 -41.32 48.77
C ALA A 43 -15.52 -40.65 48.16
N GLU A 44 -15.92 -41.00 46.94
CA GLU A 44 -16.94 -40.25 46.17
C GLU A 44 -18.40 -40.66 46.44
N SER A 45 -18.63 -41.50 47.46
CA SER A 45 -19.89 -42.22 47.70
C SER A 45 -21.01 -41.40 48.36
N SER A 46 -21.06 -40.09 48.15
CA SER A 46 -22.06 -39.19 48.77
C SER A 46 -22.71 -38.18 47.81
N LEU A 47 -22.24 -38.05 46.56
CA LEU A 47 -22.83 -37.16 45.54
C LEU A 47 -23.45 -37.91 44.34
N LEU A 48 -23.17 -39.20 44.18
CA LEU A 48 -23.68 -40.04 43.09
C LEU A 48 -25.12 -40.58 43.31
N ALA A 49 -25.78 -40.21 44.40
CA ALA A 49 -27.09 -40.75 44.80
C ALA A 49 -28.31 -39.90 44.35
N ALA A 50 -28.10 -38.88 43.50
CA ALA A 50 -29.15 -37.93 43.09
C ALA A 50 -29.29 -37.74 41.56
N ALA A 51 -28.65 -38.59 40.75
CA ALA A 51 -28.87 -38.68 39.31
C ALA A 51 -29.67 -39.96 39.01
N SER A 52 -31.00 -39.82 38.87
CA SER A 52 -31.83 -40.90 38.34
C SER A 52 -31.45 -41.16 36.87
N ALA A 53 -31.63 -42.41 36.42
CA ALA A 53 -31.35 -42.78 35.05
C ALA A 53 -32.23 -42.00 34.06
N GLN A 54 -31.65 -41.01 33.40
CA GLN A 54 -32.04 -40.66 32.04
C GLN A 54 -31.06 -41.36 31.10
N GLU A 55 -31.59 -42.20 30.21
CA GLU A 55 -30.82 -42.68 29.07
C GLU A 55 -30.33 -41.48 28.25
N GLU A 56 -29.09 -41.52 27.75
CA GLU A 56 -28.66 -40.49 26.79
C GLU A 56 -29.64 -40.49 25.60
N PRO A 57 -30.15 -39.32 25.18
CA PRO A 57 -31.16 -39.27 24.13
C PRO A 57 -30.56 -39.75 22.81
N VAL A 58 -30.79 -41.01 22.48
CA VAL A 58 -30.37 -41.67 21.24
C VAL A 58 -30.88 -40.84 20.08
N ARG A 59 -29.98 -40.10 19.40
CA ARG A 59 -30.35 -39.29 18.24
C ARG A 59 -31.04 -40.19 17.22
N PRO A 60 -32.30 -39.91 16.83
CA PRO A 60 -32.98 -40.73 15.84
C PRO A 60 -32.17 -40.75 14.55
N ARG A 61 -31.89 -41.95 14.03
CA ARG A 61 -31.35 -42.10 12.68
C ARG A 61 -32.47 -41.76 11.69
N THR A 62 -32.46 -40.54 11.18
CA THR A 62 -33.38 -40.11 10.12
C THR A 62 -32.78 -40.42 8.77
N GLU A 63 -33.43 -41.27 7.99
CA GLU A 63 -33.08 -41.45 6.57
C GLU A 63 -33.23 -40.13 5.80
N PRO A 64 -32.35 -39.84 4.83
CA PRO A 64 -32.44 -38.62 4.01
C PRO A 64 -33.81 -38.51 3.33
N GLN A 65 -34.53 -37.42 3.61
CA GLN A 65 -35.83 -37.18 3.02
C GLN A 65 -35.68 -36.72 1.56
N PRO A 66 -36.42 -37.29 0.59
CA PRO A 66 -36.36 -36.84 -0.80
C PRO A 66 -36.71 -35.36 -0.94
N VAL A 67 -35.86 -34.60 -1.66
CA VAL A 67 -36.07 -33.18 -1.94
C VAL A 67 -37.17 -33.03 -2.98
N ARG A 68 -38.42 -32.92 -2.50
CA ARG A 68 -39.61 -32.63 -3.32
C ARG A 68 -39.59 -31.17 -3.75
N SER A 69 -39.87 -30.89 -5.03
CA SER A 69 -39.87 -29.52 -5.54
C SER A 69 -40.85 -29.29 -6.68
N SER A 70 -41.35 -28.07 -6.80
CA SER A 70 -42.04 -27.59 -8.01
C SER A 70 -41.11 -27.36 -9.20
N TRP A 71 -39.82 -27.64 -9.04
CA TRP A 71 -38.79 -27.75 -10.09
C TRP A 71 -38.56 -29.20 -10.55
N ASP A 72 -39.35 -30.18 -10.07
CA ASP A 72 -39.31 -31.58 -10.53
C ASP A 72 -39.76 -31.74 -12.01
N ASP A 73 -40.22 -30.66 -12.67
CA ASP A 73 -40.65 -30.67 -14.06
C ASP A 73 -39.50 -30.61 -15.09
N LEU A 74 -38.28 -30.26 -14.68
CA LEU A 74 -37.06 -30.29 -15.52
C LEU A 74 -36.78 -31.69 -16.10
N LEU A 75 -36.86 -32.71 -15.24
CA LEU A 75 -36.65 -34.13 -15.57
C LEU A 75 -37.96 -34.94 -15.59
N ALA A 76 -39.13 -34.30 -15.58
CA ALA A 76 -40.40 -35.01 -15.67
C ALA A 76 -40.51 -35.84 -16.96
N GLY A 77 -40.59 -37.16 -16.80
CA GLY A 77 -40.60 -38.16 -17.89
C GLY A 77 -39.21 -38.61 -18.35
N VAL A 78 -38.14 -37.94 -17.95
CA VAL A 78 -36.75 -38.26 -18.33
C VAL A 78 -36.20 -39.38 -17.44
N LYS A 79 -35.75 -40.50 -18.04
CA LYS A 79 -35.12 -41.62 -17.32
C LYS A 79 -33.78 -42.05 -17.91
N THR A 80 -33.53 -41.70 -19.17
CA THR A 80 -32.34 -42.05 -19.94
C THR A 80 -31.70 -40.81 -20.55
N LEU A 81 -30.46 -40.95 -21.01
CA LEU A 81 -29.76 -39.89 -21.72
C LEU A 81 -30.44 -39.48 -23.04
N ASP A 82 -31.19 -40.39 -23.68
CA ASP A 82 -31.92 -40.09 -24.91
C ASP A 82 -33.25 -39.37 -24.65
N ASP A 83 -33.95 -39.69 -23.57
CA ASP A 83 -35.07 -38.85 -23.08
C ASP A 83 -34.58 -37.43 -22.77
N TRP A 84 -33.39 -37.31 -22.17
CA TRP A 84 -32.78 -36.01 -21.87
C TRP A 84 -32.43 -35.24 -23.15
N LYS A 85 -31.79 -35.86 -24.16
CA LYS A 85 -31.55 -35.22 -25.46
C LYS A 85 -32.85 -34.68 -26.08
N ALA A 86 -33.93 -35.46 -26.04
CA ALA A 86 -35.24 -35.04 -26.53
C ALA A 86 -35.81 -33.86 -25.73
N ARG A 87 -35.73 -33.89 -24.39
CA ARG A 87 -36.16 -32.77 -23.53
C ARG A 87 -35.31 -31.52 -23.77
N LYS A 88 -33.99 -31.66 -23.89
CA LYS A 88 -33.01 -30.58 -24.08
C LYS A 88 -33.29 -29.76 -25.33
N GLU A 89 -33.71 -30.38 -26.43
CA GLU A 89 -34.11 -29.65 -27.64
C GLU A 89 -35.49 -28.96 -27.53
N VAL A 90 -36.42 -29.49 -26.72
CA VAL A 90 -37.64 -28.76 -26.34
C VAL A 90 -37.29 -27.53 -25.48
N LEU A 91 -36.33 -27.64 -24.57
CA LEU A 91 -35.84 -26.53 -23.75
C LEU A 91 -35.10 -25.48 -24.59
N ARG A 92 -34.24 -25.91 -25.53
CA ARG A 92 -33.57 -25.01 -26.48
C ARG A 92 -34.57 -24.23 -27.30
N ARG A 93 -35.59 -24.89 -27.87
CA ARG A 93 -36.64 -24.20 -28.61
C ARG A 93 -37.37 -23.16 -27.75
N ARG A 94 -37.82 -23.53 -26.55
CA ARG A 94 -38.47 -22.59 -25.60
C ARG A 94 -37.58 -21.41 -25.22
N TYR A 95 -36.29 -21.62 -25.05
CA TYR A 95 -35.32 -20.55 -24.76
C TYR A 95 -35.20 -19.57 -25.94
N LEU A 96 -35.04 -20.09 -27.16
CA LEU A 96 -34.96 -19.28 -28.39
C LEU A 96 -36.28 -18.53 -28.67
N GLU A 97 -37.43 -19.16 -28.41
CA GLU A 97 -38.76 -18.51 -28.43
C GLU A 97 -38.87 -17.39 -27.39
N LEU A 98 -38.40 -17.60 -26.16
CA LEU A 98 -38.44 -16.61 -25.07
C LEU A 98 -37.61 -15.36 -25.39
N ILE A 99 -36.40 -15.53 -25.93
CA ILE A 99 -35.54 -14.39 -26.32
C ILE A 99 -35.89 -13.82 -27.70
N ARG A 100 -36.84 -14.44 -28.42
CA ARG A 100 -37.29 -14.07 -29.78
C ARG A 100 -36.15 -14.12 -30.79
N ASP A 101 -35.38 -15.20 -30.76
CA ASP A 101 -34.19 -15.40 -31.60
C ASP A 101 -34.46 -15.33 -33.12
N ALA A 102 -35.67 -15.63 -33.56
CA ALA A 102 -36.09 -15.52 -34.96
C ALA A 102 -36.15 -14.06 -35.48
N GLU A 103 -36.25 -13.08 -34.58
CA GLU A 103 -36.37 -11.65 -34.91
C GLU A 103 -34.99 -10.96 -35.06
N LYS A 104 -33.88 -11.68 -34.89
CA LYS A 104 -32.52 -11.11 -35.01
C LYS A 104 -32.18 -10.79 -36.47
N PRO A 105 -31.39 -9.73 -36.72
CA PRO A 105 -30.87 -9.45 -38.06
C PRO A 105 -29.84 -10.50 -38.50
N ALA A 106 -29.54 -10.52 -39.80
CA ALA A 106 -28.42 -11.29 -40.33
C ALA A 106 -27.08 -10.79 -39.77
N LYS A 107 -26.20 -11.71 -39.38
CA LYS A 107 -24.89 -11.39 -38.79
C LYS A 107 -24.01 -10.64 -39.80
N PRO A 108 -23.53 -9.41 -39.50
CA PRO A 108 -22.68 -8.65 -40.40
C PRO A 108 -21.23 -9.17 -40.42
N PRO A 109 -20.43 -8.84 -41.45
CA PRO A 109 -18.97 -8.98 -41.39
C PRO A 109 -18.40 -8.10 -40.27
N LEU A 110 -17.45 -8.62 -39.49
CA LEU A 110 -17.00 -7.99 -38.22
C LEU A 110 -16.48 -6.55 -38.34
N ASP A 111 -15.71 -6.22 -39.39
CA ASP A 111 -15.06 -4.90 -39.55
C ASP A 111 -14.39 -4.39 -38.26
N LEU A 112 -13.50 -5.23 -37.71
CA LEU A 112 -12.81 -5.03 -36.44
C LEU A 112 -11.75 -3.92 -36.56
N VAL A 113 -12.01 -2.78 -35.94
CA VAL A 113 -11.11 -1.61 -35.89
C VAL A 113 -10.50 -1.50 -34.50
N ILE A 114 -9.18 -1.22 -34.43
CA ILE A 114 -8.47 -0.88 -33.20
C ILE A 114 -8.29 0.64 -33.17
N HIS A 115 -8.79 1.30 -32.11
CA HIS A 115 -8.73 2.75 -31.92
C HIS A 115 -7.59 3.18 -31.00
N GLU A 116 -7.25 2.34 -30.01
CA GLU A 116 -6.23 2.60 -29.00
C GLU A 116 -5.47 1.30 -28.70
N THR A 117 -4.22 1.39 -28.27
CA THR A 117 -3.51 0.28 -27.62
C THR A 117 -2.62 0.82 -26.50
N VAL A 118 -2.86 0.35 -25.27
CA VAL A 118 -2.16 0.75 -24.05
C VAL A 118 -1.46 -0.47 -23.47
N ASN A 119 -0.17 -0.33 -23.14
CA ASN A 119 0.55 -1.34 -22.35
C ASN A 119 0.22 -1.14 -20.87
N VAL A 120 -0.37 -2.15 -20.24
CA VAL A 120 -0.77 -2.13 -18.83
C VAL A 120 0.30 -2.86 -18.00
N ASP A 121 1.14 -2.06 -17.31
CA ASP A 121 2.21 -2.49 -16.39
C ASP A 121 3.22 -3.51 -16.95
N GLY A 122 3.35 -3.64 -18.27
CA GLY A 122 4.14 -4.69 -18.91
C GLY A 122 3.49 -6.08 -18.91
N ALA A 123 2.27 -6.21 -18.36
CA ALA A 123 1.57 -7.49 -18.21
C ALA A 123 0.67 -7.83 -19.41
N TYR A 124 -0.04 -6.85 -19.97
CA TYR A 124 -0.89 -7.05 -21.15
C TYR A 124 -1.08 -5.78 -21.97
N LEU A 125 -1.40 -5.94 -23.26
CA LEU A 125 -1.86 -4.88 -24.14
C LEU A 125 -3.39 -4.78 -24.05
N ARG A 126 -3.92 -3.65 -23.58
CA ARG A 126 -5.35 -3.32 -23.65
C ARG A 126 -5.61 -2.50 -24.91
N LYS A 127 -6.46 -3.01 -25.79
CA LYS A 127 -6.87 -2.39 -27.06
C LYS A 127 -8.31 -1.90 -26.93
N LEU A 128 -8.60 -0.64 -27.29
CA LEU A 128 -9.98 -0.20 -27.52
C LEU A 128 -10.36 -0.59 -28.94
N VAL A 129 -11.43 -1.36 -29.11
CA VAL A 129 -11.86 -1.88 -30.42
C VAL A 129 -13.34 -1.58 -30.70
N SER A 130 -13.71 -1.54 -31.98
CA SER A 130 -15.12 -1.59 -32.40
C SER A 130 -15.32 -2.55 -33.57
N TYR A 131 -16.53 -3.11 -33.67
CA TYR A 131 -16.91 -4.12 -34.66
C TYR A 131 -18.42 -4.05 -34.92
N ASN A 132 -18.85 -4.48 -36.11
CA ASN A 132 -20.26 -4.51 -36.50
C ASN A 132 -21.04 -5.55 -35.68
N VAL A 133 -22.27 -5.20 -35.33
CA VAL A 133 -23.26 -6.10 -34.67
C VAL A 133 -24.58 -6.14 -35.44
N GLU A 134 -24.94 -5.04 -36.09
CA GLU A 134 -25.95 -4.99 -37.16
C GLU A 134 -25.34 -4.29 -38.39
N ALA A 135 -26.04 -4.26 -39.53
CA ALA A 135 -25.54 -3.63 -40.75
C ALA A 135 -25.33 -2.10 -40.63
N ASP A 136 -25.95 -1.48 -39.64
CA ASP A 136 -25.95 -0.04 -39.33
C ASP A 136 -25.45 0.26 -37.89
N GLU A 137 -24.94 -0.74 -37.15
CA GLU A 137 -24.57 -0.59 -35.75
C GLU A 137 -23.21 -1.26 -35.41
N LYS A 138 -22.33 -0.51 -34.73
CA LYS A 138 -21.07 -1.01 -34.17
C LYS A 138 -21.09 -1.07 -32.63
N ALA A 139 -20.74 -2.23 -32.09
CA ALA A 139 -20.36 -2.37 -30.69
C ALA A 139 -18.93 -1.88 -30.46
N HIS A 140 -18.61 -1.53 -29.21
CA HIS A 140 -17.26 -1.18 -28.77
C HIS A 140 -16.86 -2.09 -27.61
N ALA A 141 -15.59 -2.42 -27.48
CA ALA A 141 -15.07 -3.28 -26.42
C ALA A 141 -13.65 -2.90 -26.01
N TYR A 142 -13.25 -3.26 -24.79
CA TYR A 142 -11.83 -3.44 -24.49
C TYR A 142 -11.43 -4.89 -24.78
N LEU A 143 -10.31 -5.07 -25.47
CA LEU A 143 -9.68 -6.36 -25.77
C LEU A 143 -8.29 -6.39 -25.14
N ALA A 144 -8.06 -7.34 -24.22
CA ALA A 144 -6.77 -7.55 -23.56
C ALA A 144 -6.03 -8.75 -24.17
N VAL A 145 -4.76 -8.55 -24.55
CA VAL A 145 -3.84 -9.60 -25.00
C VAL A 145 -2.62 -9.62 -24.08
N PRO A 146 -2.36 -10.70 -23.31
CA PRO A 146 -1.21 -10.81 -22.43
C PRO A 146 0.13 -10.68 -23.18
N ILE A 147 1.12 -10.06 -22.54
CA ILE A 147 2.46 -9.91 -23.08
C ILE A 147 3.25 -11.21 -22.83
N GLY A 148 4.02 -11.67 -23.82
CA GLY A 148 4.89 -12.85 -23.71
C GLY A 148 4.19 -14.21 -23.88
N LEU A 149 2.97 -14.27 -24.42
CA LEU A 149 2.28 -15.53 -24.71
C LEU A 149 3.12 -16.48 -25.59
N GLN A 150 3.26 -17.72 -25.15
CA GLN A 150 3.94 -18.79 -25.88
C GLN A 150 2.91 -19.61 -26.69
N GLY A 151 2.41 -19.02 -27.77
CA GLY A 151 1.35 -19.60 -28.61
C GLY A 151 -0.06 -19.27 -28.13
N ARG A 152 -1.04 -20.14 -28.46
CA ARG A 152 -2.47 -19.87 -28.26
C ARG A 152 -2.90 -19.99 -26.79
N ALA A 153 -3.48 -18.91 -26.28
CA ALA A 153 -4.03 -18.78 -24.95
C ALA A 153 -5.53 -19.15 -24.92
N PRO A 154 -6.07 -19.56 -23.75
CA PRO A 154 -7.51 -19.57 -23.56
C PRO A 154 -8.06 -18.14 -23.57
N ALA A 155 -9.36 -18.01 -23.88
CA ALA A 155 -9.99 -16.71 -24.01
C ALA A 155 -11.28 -16.57 -23.18
N MET A 156 -11.63 -15.33 -22.86
CA MET A 156 -12.78 -15.01 -22.01
C MET A 156 -13.60 -13.86 -22.58
N VAL A 157 -14.93 -14.01 -22.57
CA VAL A 157 -15.87 -12.90 -22.63
C VAL A 157 -16.19 -12.49 -21.20
N THR A 158 -15.94 -11.22 -20.85
CA THR A 158 -16.24 -10.65 -19.52
C THR A 158 -17.38 -9.66 -19.63
N LEU A 159 -18.53 -10.04 -19.09
CA LEU A 159 -19.78 -9.28 -19.19
C LEU A 159 -19.99 -8.44 -17.93
N HIS A 160 -20.12 -7.13 -18.11
CA HIS A 160 -20.21 -6.18 -17.02
C HIS A 160 -21.57 -6.17 -16.33
N GLY A 161 -21.60 -5.77 -15.06
CA GLY A 161 -22.85 -5.50 -14.33
C GLY A 161 -23.56 -4.22 -14.79
N THR A 162 -24.66 -3.86 -14.13
CA THR A 162 -25.46 -2.67 -14.43
C THR A 162 -24.70 -1.38 -14.07
N HIS A 163 -23.75 -0.98 -14.91
CA HIS A 163 -22.91 0.21 -14.77
C HIS A 163 -22.88 1.00 -16.09
N PRO A 164 -22.99 2.34 -16.10
CA PRO A 164 -23.00 3.11 -17.36
C PRO A 164 -21.70 3.00 -18.17
N GLN A 165 -20.56 2.88 -17.49
CA GLN A 165 -19.23 2.72 -18.06
C GLN A 165 -18.73 1.30 -17.73
N GLY A 166 -19.32 0.31 -18.42
CA GLY A 166 -19.20 -1.10 -18.05
C GLY A 166 -17.83 -1.70 -18.36
N LYS A 167 -17.39 -1.60 -19.62
CA LYS A 167 -16.07 -2.10 -20.04
C LYS A 167 -14.91 -1.39 -19.34
N GLU A 168 -15.08 -0.12 -18.93
CA GLU A 168 -14.09 0.63 -18.15
C GLU A 168 -13.91 0.03 -16.75
N GLN A 169 -14.99 -0.39 -16.10
CA GLN A 169 -14.94 -1.11 -14.82
C GLN A 169 -14.27 -2.49 -14.99
N GLU A 170 -14.63 -3.25 -16.03
CA GLU A 170 -13.97 -4.52 -16.37
C GLU A 170 -12.45 -4.35 -16.59
N ALA A 171 -12.06 -3.27 -17.27
CA ALA A 171 -10.68 -2.90 -17.53
C ALA A 171 -9.92 -2.31 -16.33
N GLY A 172 -10.56 -2.17 -15.17
CA GLY A 172 -9.96 -1.59 -13.97
C GLY A 172 -9.64 -0.09 -14.08
N LEU A 173 -10.30 0.63 -15.00
CA LEU A 173 -10.16 2.08 -15.19
C LEU A 173 -11.09 2.89 -14.27
N LEU A 174 -12.09 2.25 -13.69
CA LEU A 174 -13.02 2.82 -12.72
C LEU A 174 -13.09 1.95 -11.46
N GLY A 175 -13.65 2.49 -10.38
CA GLY A 175 -13.73 1.83 -9.08
C GLY A 175 -14.56 0.53 -9.06
N ALA A 176 -14.56 -0.12 -7.89
CA ALA A 176 -14.96 -1.52 -7.67
C ALA A 176 -13.97 -2.53 -8.32
N PRO A 177 -12.69 -2.54 -7.89
CA PRO A 177 -11.65 -3.38 -8.50
C PRO A 177 -11.93 -4.88 -8.37
N GLU A 178 -12.80 -5.31 -7.45
CA GLU A 178 -13.25 -6.70 -7.34
C GLU A 178 -14.06 -7.16 -8.56
N LYS A 179 -14.63 -6.23 -9.33
CA LYS A 179 -15.44 -6.46 -10.54
C LYS A 179 -14.66 -6.34 -11.86
N ALA A 180 -13.37 -6.02 -11.79
CA ALA A 180 -12.53 -5.84 -12.98
C ALA A 180 -12.06 -7.19 -13.54
N PHE A 181 -12.95 -8.00 -14.12
CA PHE A 181 -12.60 -9.35 -14.58
C PHE A 181 -11.65 -9.31 -15.78
N LEU A 182 -11.81 -8.36 -16.72
CA LEU A 182 -10.86 -8.22 -17.85
C LEU A 182 -9.43 -7.98 -17.36
N ASN A 183 -9.22 -7.02 -16.45
CA ASN A 183 -7.89 -6.73 -15.92
C ASN A 183 -7.30 -7.91 -15.13
N GLN A 184 -8.14 -8.65 -14.39
CA GLN A 184 -7.69 -9.77 -13.57
C GLN A 184 -7.41 -11.04 -14.39
N LEU A 185 -8.24 -11.37 -15.39
CA LEU A 185 -8.06 -12.54 -16.25
C LEU A 185 -6.93 -12.34 -17.27
N ALA A 186 -6.75 -11.12 -17.80
CA ALA A 186 -5.59 -10.80 -18.64
C ALA A 186 -4.26 -11.05 -17.90
N ARG A 187 -4.16 -10.61 -16.64
CA ARG A 187 -2.99 -10.91 -15.78
C ARG A 187 -2.84 -12.38 -15.38
N ARG A 188 -3.88 -13.21 -15.59
CA ARG A 188 -3.81 -14.69 -15.49
C ARG A 188 -3.50 -15.37 -16.82
N GLY A 189 -3.15 -14.63 -17.89
CA GLY A 189 -2.77 -15.21 -19.18
C GLY A 189 -3.93 -15.61 -20.08
N TYR A 190 -5.13 -15.04 -19.89
CA TYR A 190 -6.24 -15.16 -20.84
C TYR A 190 -6.21 -14.01 -21.85
N VAL A 191 -6.65 -14.24 -23.10
CA VAL A 191 -7.09 -13.17 -24.00
C VAL A 191 -8.54 -12.81 -23.63
N VAL A 192 -8.85 -11.54 -23.39
CA VAL A 192 -10.14 -11.17 -22.77
C VAL A 192 -10.84 -10.04 -23.50
N ILE A 193 -12.14 -10.18 -23.77
CA ILE A 193 -12.97 -9.11 -24.36
C ILE A 193 -14.08 -8.68 -23.39
N ALA A 194 -14.18 -7.37 -23.15
CA ALA A 194 -15.24 -6.72 -22.38
C ALA A 194 -16.04 -5.78 -23.31
N PRO A 195 -17.19 -6.22 -23.87
CA PRO A 195 -18.03 -5.38 -24.72
C PRO A 195 -18.84 -4.35 -23.92
N ASP A 196 -19.16 -3.22 -24.55
CA ASP A 196 -20.25 -2.34 -24.12
C ASP A 196 -21.59 -3.03 -24.38
N HIS A 197 -22.38 -3.29 -23.34
CA HIS A 197 -23.79 -3.66 -23.47
C HIS A 197 -24.54 -2.61 -24.32
N PHE A 198 -25.49 -3.02 -25.15
CA PHE A 198 -26.08 -2.21 -26.25
C PHE A 198 -26.88 -0.94 -25.86
N VAL A 199 -26.91 -0.60 -24.57
CA VAL A 199 -27.53 0.61 -24.01
C VAL A 199 -26.63 1.27 -22.94
N ALA A 200 -25.33 1.00 -22.99
CA ALA A 200 -24.29 1.49 -22.08
C ALA A 200 -23.01 1.88 -22.85
N GLY A 201 -22.06 2.52 -22.17
CA GLY A 201 -20.81 2.99 -22.75
C GLY A 201 -21.03 3.87 -23.99
N HIS A 202 -20.38 3.54 -25.11
CA HIS A 202 -20.52 4.27 -26.38
C HIS A 202 -21.95 4.19 -26.97
N ARG A 203 -22.76 3.21 -26.53
CA ARG A 203 -24.16 3.03 -26.97
C ARG A 203 -25.16 3.45 -25.91
N THR A 204 -24.74 4.25 -24.93
CA THR A 204 -25.67 4.94 -24.00
C THR A 204 -26.62 5.84 -24.79
N PRO A 205 -27.94 5.58 -24.78
CA PRO A 205 -28.87 6.41 -25.53
C PRO A 205 -29.12 7.75 -24.80
N PRO A 206 -29.50 8.83 -25.51
CA PRO A 206 -29.75 10.15 -24.92
C PRO A 206 -30.78 10.19 -23.79
N GLU A 207 -31.69 9.22 -23.72
CA GLU A 207 -32.68 9.06 -22.66
C GLU A 207 -32.06 8.55 -21.33
N GLY A 208 -30.87 7.94 -21.37
CA GLY A 208 -30.13 7.44 -20.20
C GLY A 208 -29.58 6.03 -20.38
N ALA A 209 -28.51 5.70 -19.65
CA ALA A 209 -27.94 4.36 -19.66
C ALA A 209 -28.97 3.31 -19.22
N TYR A 210 -29.05 2.20 -19.95
CA TYR A 210 -30.04 1.13 -19.82
C TYR A 210 -31.49 1.49 -20.21
N GLU A 211 -31.73 2.58 -20.96
CA GLU A 211 -33.05 2.78 -21.60
C GLU A 211 -33.19 2.02 -22.93
N THR A 212 -34.08 1.03 -22.94
CA THR A 212 -34.34 0.16 -24.11
C THR A 212 -35.35 0.72 -25.12
N GLY A 213 -35.91 1.92 -24.90
CA GLY A 213 -36.98 2.49 -25.73
C GLY A 213 -36.62 2.61 -27.22
N ARG A 214 -35.36 2.96 -27.54
CA ARG A 214 -34.87 3.05 -28.93
C ARG A 214 -34.74 1.67 -29.59
N PHE A 215 -34.18 0.70 -28.87
CA PHE A 215 -34.08 -0.69 -29.34
C PHE A 215 -35.47 -1.25 -29.69
N TYR A 216 -36.44 -1.15 -28.78
CA TYR A 216 -37.81 -1.63 -29.01
C TYR A 216 -38.66 -0.79 -29.98
N LYS A 217 -38.10 0.29 -30.55
CA LYS A 217 -38.65 1.04 -31.68
C LYS A 217 -38.05 0.57 -33.02
N LYS A 218 -36.80 0.12 -33.03
CA LYS A 218 -36.15 -0.52 -34.20
C LYS A 218 -36.64 -1.97 -34.36
N HIS A 219 -36.62 -2.72 -33.26
CA HIS A 219 -36.92 -4.15 -33.19
C HIS A 219 -38.07 -4.39 -32.19
N PRO A 220 -39.34 -4.25 -32.60
CA PRO A 220 -40.47 -4.23 -31.67
C PRO A 220 -40.77 -5.59 -31.02
N GLU A 221 -40.55 -6.70 -31.74
CA GLU A 221 -40.85 -8.08 -31.36
C GLU A 221 -39.64 -8.87 -30.84
N TRP A 222 -38.42 -8.38 -31.05
CA TRP A 222 -37.22 -8.97 -30.45
C TRP A 222 -37.16 -8.67 -28.93
N THR A 223 -36.20 -9.23 -28.20
CA THR A 223 -36.00 -8.95 -26.77
C THR A 223 -34.62 -8.38 -26.48
N ALA A 224 -34.51 -7.58 -25.42
CA ALA A 224 -33.23 -7.06 -24.96
C ALA A 224 -32.26 -8.18 -24.53
N VAL A 225 -32.79 -9.29 -24.00
CA VAL A 225 -32.00 -10.50 -23.70
C VAL A 225 -31.48 -11.17 -24.97
N GLY A 226 -32.31 -11.24 -26.03
CA GLY A 226 -31.92 -11.79 -27.33
C GLY A 226 -30.86 -10.95 -28.03
N LYS A 227 -31.03 -9.61 -28.02
CA LYS A 227 -30.03 -8.65 -28.52
C LYS A 227 -28.68 -8.81 -27.80
N ALA A 228 -28.69 -8.88 -26.46
CA ALA A 228 -27.47 -9.10 -25.69
C ALA A 228 -26.80 -10.45 -26.04
N ALA A 229 -27.51 -11.57 -25.93
CA ALA A 229 -26.92 -12.90 -26.21
C ALA A 229 -26.41 -13.07 -27.66
N TYR A 230 -27.06 -12.42 -28.62
CA TYR A 230 -26.62 -12.37 -30.01
C TYR A 230 -25.33 -11.56 -30.19
N GLU A 231 -25.19 -10.39 -29.55
CA GLU A 231 -23.98 -9.57 -29.63
C GLU A 231 -22.81 -10.13 -28.82
N ASP A 232 -23.09 -10.75 -27.68
CA ASP A 232 -22.11 -11.47 -26.89
C ASP A 232 -21.53 -12.66 -27.69
N ALA A 233 -22.35 -13.31 -28.53
CA ALA A 233 -21.90 -14.33 -29.49
C ALA A 233 -21.13 -13.74 -30.69
N ILE A 234 -21.23 -12.44 -30.96
CA ILE A 234 -20.34 -11.72 -31.90
C ILE A 234 -19.01 -11.36 -31.23
N ALA A 235 -19.00 -11.05 -29.92
CA ALA A 235 -17.76 -10.92 -29.16
C ALA A 235 -16.94 -12.23 -29.15
N VAL A 236 -17.59 -13.40 -29.20
CA VAL A 236 -16.92 -14.70 -29.42
C VAL A 236 -16.32 -14.81 -30.83
N ASP A 237 -16.98 -14.28 -31.87
CA ASP A 237 -16.41 -14.23 -33.23
C ASP A 237 -15.14 -13.35 -33.27
N VAL A 238 -15.16 -12.21 -32.57
CA VAL A 238 -14.00 -11.32 -32.43
C VAL A 238 -12.84 -12.07 -31.77
N LEU A 239 -13.08 -12.81 -30.68
CA LEU A 239 -12.05 -13.66 -30.07
C LEU A 239 -11.52 -14.72 -31.06
N GLN A 240 -12.39 -15.42 -31.78
CA GLN A 240 -11.98 -16.44 -32.75
C GLN A 240 -11.23 -15.89 -33.98
N SER A 241 -11.30 -14.57 -34.23
CA SER A 241 -10.51 -13.91 -35.29
C SER A 241 -9.04 -13.67 -34.92
N LEU A 242 -8.67 -13.80 -33.63
CA LEU A 242 -7.34 -13.46 -33.13
C LEU A 242 -6.38 -14.66 -33.18
N PRO A 243 -5.16 -14.52 -33.75
CA PRO A 243 -4.20 -15.63 -33.81
C PRO A 243 -3.73 -16.09 -32.42
N GLU A 244 -3.79 -15.22 -31.40
CA GLU A 244 -3.44 -15.52 -30.00
C GLU A 244 -4.48 -16.41 -29.28
N VAL A 245 -5.68 -16.60 -29.84
CA VAL A 245 -6.79 -17.33 -29.19
C VAL A 245 -6.85 -18.79 -29.58
N ASP A 246 -7.09 -19.65 -28.60
CA ASP A 246 -7.52 -21.03 -28.82
C ASP A 246 -9.06 -21.11 -28.93
N PRO A 247 -9.63 -21.43 -30.11
CA PRO A 247 -11.07 -21.51 -30.29
C PRO A 247 -11.74 -22.62 -29.47
N GLU A 248 -10.97 -23.63 -29.03
CA GLU A 248 -11.47 -24.73 -28.20
C GLU A 248 -11.33 -24.47 -26.69
N ARG A 249 -10.90 -23.26 -26.27
CA ARG A 249 -10.76 -22.87 -24.85
C ARG A 249 -11.29 -21.46 -24.58
N ILE A 250 -12.50 -21.17 -25.05
CA ILE A 250 -13.23 -19.90 -24.79
C ILE A 250 -14.23 -20.09 -23.63
N GLY A 251 -14.29 -19.13 -22.71
CA GLY A 251 -15.29 -19.09 -21.64
C GLY A 251 -16.00 -17.74 -21.48
N VAL A 252 -16.96 -17.69 -20.54
CA VAL A 252 -17.70 -16.48 -20.17
C VAL A 252 -17.81 -16.30 -18.66
N VAL A 253 -17.71 -15.06 -18.18
CA VAL A 253 -17.98 -14.69 -16.78
C VAL A 253 -18.58 -13.29 -16.71
N GLY A 254 -19.38 -13.04 -15.68
CA GLY A 254 -19.89 -11.71 -15.37
C GLY A 254 -20.57 -11.63 -14.01
N HIS A 255 -20.84 -10.40 -13.57
CA HIS A 255 -21.51 -10.09 -12.30
C HIS A 255 -22.84 -9.37 -12.56
N SER A 256 -23.87 -9.62 -11.76
CA SER A 256 -25.18 -8.95 -11.87
C SER A 256 -25.77 -9.17 -13.28
N LEU A 257 -26.14 -8.10 -14.02
CA LEU A 257 -26.57 -8.17 -15.42
C LEU A 257 -25.66 -9.04 -16.31
N GLY A 258 -24.34 -8.90 -16.19
CA GLY A 258 -23.38 -9.74 -16.91
C GLY A 258 -23.32 -11.18 -16.41
N GLY A 259 -23.67 -11.43 -15.15
CA GLY A 259 -23.94 -12.77 -14.63
C GLY A 259 -25.17 -13.40 -15.28
N HIS A 260 -26.20 -12.60 -15.60
CA HIS A 260 -27.35 -13.04 -16.40
C HIS A 260 -26.88 -13.40 -17.82
N GLY A 261 -26.17 -12.47 -18.48
CA GLY A 261 -25.60 -12.66 -19.80
C GLY A 261 -24.72 -13.91 -19.90
N SER A 262 -23.97 -14.24 -18.84
CA SER A 262 -23.06 -15.39 -18.83
C SER A 262 -23.77 -16.74 -18.98
N TYR A 263 -24.87 -17.00 -18.26
CA TYR A 263 -25.61 -18.25 -18.45
C TYR A 263 -26.50 -18.24 -19.71
N PHE A 264 -26.99 -17.06 -20.14
CA PHE A 264 -27.69 -16.94 -21.42
C PHE A 264 -26.76 -17.21 -22.61
N LEU A 265 -25.62 -16.54 -22.71
CA LEU A 265 -24.62 -16.78 -23.75
C LEU A 265 -24.13 -18.23 -23.75
N ALA A 266 -23.90 -18.83 -22.58
CA ALA A 266 -23.49 -20.22 -22.49
C ALA A 266 -24.57 -21.19 -23.00
N ALA A 267 -25.86 -20.94 -22.73
CA ALA A 267 -26.97 -21.74 -23.27
C ALA A 267 -27.17 -21.53 -24.78
N TYR A 268 -26.94 -20.30 -25.25
CA TYR A 268 -27.08 -19.87 -26.64
C TYR A 268 -25.97 -20.40 -27.55
N ASP A 269 -24.71 -20.15 -27.20
CA ASP A 269 -23.54 -20.44 -28.03
C ASP A 269 -22.79 -21.70 -27.54
N PRO A 270 -22.68 -22.76 -28.36
CA PRO A 270 -21.95 -23.99 -28.01
C PRO A 270 -20.42 -23.79 -27.95
N ARG A 271 -19.87 -22.68 -28.44
CA ARG A 271 -18.43 -22.37 -28.42
C ARG A 271 -17.94 -21.98 -27.03
N ILE A 272 -18.81 -21.51 -26.14
CA ILE A 272 -18.48 -21.32 -24.72
C ILE A 272 -18.25 -22.68 -24.09
N LYS A 273 -17.01 -22.95 -23.67
CA LYS A 273 -16.56 -24.23 -23.08
C LYS A 273 -16.66 -24.24 -21.55
N ALA A 274 -16.55 -23.08 -20.90
CA ALA A 274 -16.79 -22.91 -19.47
C ALA A 274 -17.51 -21.59 -19.19
N ALA A 275 -18.45 -21.60 -18.24
CA ALA A 275 -19.29 -20.46 -17.90
C ALA A 275 -19.38 -20.23 -16.38
N VAL A 276 -19.45 -18.97 -15.98
CA VAL A 276 -19.55 -18.54 -14.59
C VAL A 276 -20.60 -17.44 -14.45
N SER A 277 -21.60 -17.66 -13.60
CA SER A 277 -22.65 -16.70 -13.24
C SER A 277 -22.40 -16.19 -11.82
N ASN A 278 -22.15 -14.89 -11.61
CA ASN A 278 -22.06 -14.30 -10.26
C ASN A 278 -23.18 -13.30 -10.00
N ALA A 279 -23.90 -13.48 -8.89
CA ALA A 279 -25.11 -12.73 -8.55
C ALA A 279 -26.12 -12.72 -9.72
N GLY A 280 -26.34 -13.91 -10.31
CA GLY A 280 -27.27 -14.12 -11.43
C GLY A 280 -28.72 -13.77 -11.08
N CYS A 281 -29.62 -13.81 -12.06
CA CYS A 281 -30.97 -13.29 -11.85
C CYS A 281 -31.87 -14.23 -11.00
N ALA A 282 -33.01 -13.68 -10.57
CA ALA A 282 -34.08 -14.47 -9.97
C ALA A 282 -34.83 -15.29 -11.05
N PRO A 283 -35.37 -16.47 -10.71
CA PRO A 283 -36.26 -17.23 -11.59
C PRO A 283 -37.58 -16.48 -11.91
N PHE A 284 -38.43 -17.07 -12.75
CA PHE A 284 -39.79 -16.56 -13.02
C PHE A 284 -40.80 -17.08 -11.98
N ARG A 285 -40.81 -18.38 -11.65
CA ARG A 285 -41.61 -18.92 -10.55
C ARG A 285 -40.99 -18.52 -9.20
N TYR A 286 -41.82 -18.33 -8.18
CA TYR A 286 -41.41 -17.87 -6.83
C TYR A 286 -40.70 -16.51 -6.79
N ASN A 287 -40.93 -15.67 -7.80
CA ASN A 287 -40.46 -14.29 -7.87
C ASN A 287 -41.67 -13.34 -7.78
N SER A 288 -41.77 -12.60 -6.68
CA SER A 288 -42.86 -11.65 -6.41
C SER A 288 -42.82 -10.37 -7.27
N LYS A 289 -41.90 -10.28 -8.24
CA LYS A 289 -41.79 -9.22 -9.24
C LYS A 289 -41.43 -9.80 -10.61
N VAL A 290 -42.05 -10.89 -11.02
CA VAL A 290 -41.81 -11.49 -12.35
C VAL A 290 -42.10 -10.50 -13.49
N GLU A 291 -43.05 -9.57 -13.28
CA GLU A 291 -43.40 -8.48 -14.18
C GLU A 291 -42.24 -7.49 -14.38
N ALA A 292 -41.24 -7.44 -13.48
CA ALA A 292 -40.08 -6.58 -13.61
C ALA A 292 -39.14 -7.02 -14.76
N TRP A 293 -39.32 -8.21 -15.34
CA TRP A 293 -38.71 -8.60 -16.61
C TRP A 293 -39.34 -7.88 -17.81
N ALA A 294 -40.62 -7.50 -17.72
CA ALA A 294 -41.38 -6.83 -18.78
C ALA A 294 -42.04 -5.52 -18.28
N ARG A 295 -41.29 -4.75 -17.51
CA ARG A 295 -41.65 -3.41 -17.01
C ARG A 295 -41.87 -2.40 -18.14
N ASP A 296 -42.37 -1.22 -17.81
CA ASP A 296 -42.70 -0.15 -18.78
C ASP A 296 -41.55 0.82 -19.08
N LYS A 297 -40.59 0.98 -18.17
CA LYS A 297 -39.40 1.84 -18.30
C LYS A 297 -38.19 1.19 -17.61
N TRP A 298 -36.97 1.53 -18.03
CA TRP A 298 -35.68 1.29 -17.34
C TRP A 298 -35.57 0.02 -16.45
N TYR A 299 -35.02 -1.12 -16.87
CA TYR A 299 -34.57 -1.61 -18.17
C TYR A 299 -35.51 -2.78 -18.55
N VAL A 300 -36.00 -2.84 -19.79
CA VAL A 300 -37.06 -3.78 -20.18
C VAL A 300 -36.45 -5.02 -20.84
N TYR A 301 -36.38 -6.13 -20.12
CA TYR A 301 -35.71 -7.36 -20.60
C TYR A 301 -36.49 -8.09 -21.69
N LEU A 302 -37.81 -8.26 -21.50
CA LEU A 302 -38.67 -9.15 -22.29
C LEU A 302 -40.00 -8.45 -22.67
N LYS A 303 -39.95 -7.32 -23.37
CA LYS A 303 -41.15 -6.53 -23.73
C LYS A 303 -42.33 -7.35 -24.30
N PRO A 304 -42.15 -8.31 -25.24
CA PRO A 304 -43.25 -9.11 -25.78
C PRO A 304 -43.96 -10.02 -24.76
N MET A 305 -43.36 -10.25 -23.58
CA MET A 305 -44.00 -11.02 -22.50
C MET A 305 -44.88 -10.18 -21.57
N ARG A 306 -44.92 -8.85 -21.69
CA ARG A 306 -45.62 -7.96 -20.75
C ARG A 306 -47.11 -8.31 -20.59
N GLU A 307 -47.82 -8.55 -21.68
CA GLU A 307 -49.25 -8.88 -21.64
C GLU A 307 -49.53 -10.21 -20.94
N ASN A 308 -48.69 -11.22 -21.18
CA ASN A 308 -48.80 -12.53 -20.53
C ASN A 308 -48.50 -12.45 -19.04
N LEU A 309 -47.40 -11.79 -18.66
CA LEU A 309 -47.02 -11.62 -17.25
C LEU A 309 -48.08 -10.83 -16.45
N LEU A 310 -48.66 -9.78 -17.03
CA LEU A 310 -49.77 -9.02 -16.40
C LEU A 310 -51.08 -9.84 -16.27
N LYS A 311 -51.22 -10.95 -17.02
CA LYS A 311 -52.31 -11.93 -16.86
C LYS A 311 -51.94 -13.09 -15.91
N GLY A 312 -50.77 -13.05 -15.27
CA GLY A 312 -50.24 -14.15 -14.45
C GLY A 312 -49.72 -15.35 -15.26
N ILE A 313 -49.60 -15.22 -16.59
CA ILE A 313 -49.12 -16.28 -17.48
C ILE A 313 -47.59 -16.20 -17.53
N LEU A 314 -46.94 -17.10 -16.79
CA LEU A 314 -45.49 -17.24 -16.74
C LEU A 314 -44.90 -17.74 -18.08
N PRO A 315 -43.61 -17.51 -18.36
CA PRO A 315 -42.93 -18.09 -19.51
C PRO A 315 -42.95 -19.63 -19.49
N PRO A 316 -42.93 -20.32 -20.65
CA PRO A 316 -42.96 -21.79 -20.73
C PRO A 316 -41.63 -22.46 -20.35
N ILE A 317 -40.67 -21.71 -19.80
CA ILE A 317 -39.33 -22.16 -19.40
C ILE A 317 -38.81 -21.28 -18.25
N ASP A 318 -38.05 -21.83 -17.31
CA ASP A 318 -37.41 -21.08 -16.22
C ASP A 318 -35.88 -21.27 -16.15
N MET A 319 -35.18 -20.50 -15.31
CA MET A 319 -33.72 -20.32 -15.35
C MET A 319 -32.93 -21.64 -15.27
N HIS A 320 -33.33 -22.62 -14.45
CA HIS A 320 -32.70 -23.95 -14.44
C HIS A 320 -32.80 -24.72 -15.77
N GLU A 321 -33.92 -24.65 -16.47
CA GLU A 321 -34.08 -25.30 -17.77
C GLU A 321 -33.13 -24.67 -18.81
N ILE A 322 -32.84 -23.37 -18.68
CA ILE A 322 -31.86 -22.65 -19.50
C ILE A 322 -30.42 -23.01 -19.07
N MET A 323 -30.12 -23.02 -17.76
CA MET A 323 -28.82 -23.43 -17.22
C MET A 323 -28.48 -24.89 -17.57
N ALA A 324 -29.48 -25.78 -17.64
CA ALA A 324 -29.33 -27.17 -18.05
C ALA A 324 -28.97 -27.33 -19.55
N LEU A 325 -29.20 -26.32 -20.41
CA LEU A 325 -28.70 -26.32 -21.80
C LEU A 325 -27.17 -26.18 -21.87
N ILE A 326 -26.51 -25.76 -20.78
CA ILE A 326 -25.06 -25.66 -20.71
C ILE A 326 -24.43 -27.06 -20.60
N ALA A 327 -25.08 -28.00 -19.91
CA ALA A 327 -24.61 -29.37 -19.71
C ALA A 327 -24.21 -30.07 -21.04
N PRO A 328 -23.20 -30.96 -21.05
CA PRO A 328 -22.30 -31.32 -19.94
C PRO A 328 -21.14 -30.31 -19.72
N ARG A 329 -21.19 -29.11 -20.32
CA ARG A 329 -20.08 -28.14 -20.26
C ARG A 329 -19.97 -27.51 -18.86
N PRO A 330 -18.74 -27.24 -18.36
CA PRO A 330 -18.48 -26.57 -17.08
C PRO A 330 -19.32 -25.30 -16.82
N PHE A 331 -20.22 -25.36 -15.84
CA PHE A 331 -20.98 -24.21 -15.33
C PHE A 331 -20.86 -24.06 -13.81
N LEU A 332 -20.57 -22.85 -13.35
CA LEU A 332 -20.55 -22.46 -11.94
C LEU A 332 -21.53 -21.30 -11.70
N ASP A 333 -22.50 -21.50 -10.81
CA ASP A 333 -23.42 -20.44 -10.37
C ASP A 333 -23.07 -19.96 -8.95
N ILE A 334 -22.99 -18.64 -8.76
CA ILE A 334 -22.65 -18.01 -7.48
C ILE A 334 -23.72 -16.99 -7.13
N GLN A 335 -24.23 -17.06 -5.90
CA GLN A 335 -25.28 -16.18 -5.40
C GLN A 335 -25.19 -15.96 -3.89
N ALA A 336 -25.68 -14.80 -3.42
CA ALA A 336 -25.84 -14.55 -2.00
C ALA A 336 -27.28 -14.83 -1.55
N LEU A 337 -27.45 -15.57 -0.44
CA LEU A 337 -28.76 -15.85 0.16
C LEU A 337 -29.41 -14.63 0.83
N ASN A 338 -28.66 -13.53 0.92
CA ASN A 338 -29.09 -12.20 1.35
C ASN A 338 -28.85 -11.14 0.26
N ASP A 339 -28.76 -11.55 -1.01
CA ASP A 339 -28.92 -10.60 -2.11
C ASP A 339 -30.35 -10.01 -2.05
N LEU A 340 -30.46 -8.68 -2.15
CA LEU A 340 -31.71 -7.95 -1.96
C LEU A 340 -32.11 -7.29 -3.26
N ILE A 341 -33.05 -7.92 -3.96
CA ILE A 341 -33.71 -7.35 -5.13
C ILE A 341 -34.32 -5.99 -4.74
N ALA A 342 -34.06 -4.96 -5.53
CA ALA A 342 -34.40 -3.58 -5.18
C ALA A 342 -35.89 -3.41 -4.83
N GLY A 343 -36.14 -3.00 -3.59
CA GLY A 343 -37.48 -2.77 -3.05
C GLY A 343 -38.32 -4.04 -2.82
N ASP A 344 -37.74 -5.24 -2.76
CA ASP A 344 -38.44 -6.43 -2.23
C ASP A 344 -38.51 -6.37 -0.70
N PRO A 345 -39.59 -6.86 -0.08
CA PRO A 345 -39.55 -7.25 1.32
C PRO A 345 -38.41 -8.27 1.52
N PRO A 346 -37.44 -8.02 2.44
CA PRO A 346 -36.24 -8.87 2.55
C PRO A 346 -36.51 -10.34 2.81
N GLU A 347 -37.69 -10.68 3.35
CA GLU A 347 -38.14 -12.07 3.55
C GLU A 347 -38.50 -12.77 2.24
N LEU A 348 -39.16 -12.07 1.31
CA LEU A 348 -39.49 -12.62 -0.02
C LEU A 348 -38.22 -12.82 -0.85
N ALA A 349 -37.32 -11.83 -0.91
CA ALA A 349 -36.05 -11.97 -1.62
C ALA A 349 -35.24 -13.20 -1.11
N ARG A 350 -35.13 -13.37 0.22
CA ARG A 350 -34.49 -14.56 0.82
C ARG A 350 -35.18 -15.87 0.44
N LEU A 351 -36.51 -15.89 0.28
CA LEU A 351 -37.23 -17.07 -0.19
C LEU A 351 -36.93 -17.36 -1.66
N THR A 352 -36.89 -16.35 -2.53
CA THR A 352 -36.52 -16.47 -3.95
C THR A 352 -35.15 -17.12 -4.13
N TYR A 353 -34.11 -16.62 -3.44
CA TYR A 353 -32.76 -17.20 -3.55
C TYR A 353 -32.63 -18.58 -2.89
N ARG A 354 -33.41 -18.88 -1.84
CA ARG A 354 -33.53 -20.25 -1.29
C ARG A 354 -34.18 -21.21 -2.29
N GLN A 355 -35.22 -20.78 -3.00
CA GLN A 355 -35.83 -21.59 -4.07
C GLN A 355 -34.86 -21.80 -5.22
N ARG A 356 -34.04 -20.79 -5.59
CA ARG A 356 -32.96 -20.96 -6.58
C ARG A 356 -31.91 -21.99 -6.15
N ASN A 357 -31.58 -22.11 -4.86
CA ASN A 357 -30.70 -23.21 -4.39
C ASN A 357 -31.32 -24.60 -4.66
N VAL A 358 -32.62 -24.80 -4.38
CA VAL A 358 -33.32 -26.07 -4.67
C VAL A 358 -33.39 -26.31 -6.19
N MET A 359 -33.63 -25.25 -6.95
CA MET A 359 -33.66 -25.24 -8.41
C MET A 359 -32.29 -25.64 -9.01
N LEU A 360 -31.18 -25.20 -8.42
CA LEU A 360 -29.81 -25.57 -8.81
C LEU A 360 -29.48 -27.02 -8.45
N MET A 361 -30.04 -27.58 -7.37
CA MET A 361 -29.92 -29.02 -7.10
C MET A 361 -30.55 -29.84 -8.24
N LYS A 362 -31.66 -29.41 -8.84
CA LYS A 362 -32.26 -30.07 -10.01
C LYS A 362 -31.40 -29.96 -11.28
N VAL A 363 -30.54 -28.93 -11.38
CA VAL A 363 -29.52 -28.86 -12.44
C VAL A 363 -28.41 -29.90 -12.20
N MET A 364 -28.05 -30.20 -10.95
CA MET A 364 -27.09 -31.28 -10.64
C MET A 364 -27.61 -32.65 -11.13
N ASP A 365 -28.89 -32.97 -10.93
CA ASP A 365 -29.52 -34.20 -11.42
C ASP A 365 -29.29 -34.39 -12.96
N VAL A 366 -29.27 -33.30 -13.73
CA VAL A 366 -28.97 -33.31 -15.19
C VAL A 366 -27.50 -33.61 -15.46
N TYR A 367 -26.57 -33.00 -14.72
CA TYR A 367 -25.13 -33.25 -14.90
C TYR A 367 -24.71 -34.64 -14.43
N GLU A 368 -25.41 -35.23 -13.46
CA GLU A 368 -25.26 -36.65 -13.10
C GLU A 368 -25.76 -37.56 -14.22
N LEU A 369 -26.93 -37.27 -14.82
CA LEU A 369 -27.48 -38.02 -15.96
C LEU A 369 -26.61 -37.93 -17.24
N GLU A 370 -25.97 -36.79 -17.50
CA GLU A 370 -24.99 -36.62 -18.58
C GLU A 370 -23.59 -37.18 -18.24
N GLY A 371 -23.42 -37.83 -17.08
CA GLY A 371 -22.14 -38.42 -16.66
C GLY A 371 -21.04 -37.40 -16.34
N ALA A 372 -21.39 -36.13 -16.18
CA ALA A 372 -20.48 -34.99 -16.00
C ALA A 372 -20.64 -34.23 -14.66
N PRO A 373 -20.88 -34.87 -13.49
CA PRO A 373 -21.14 -34.16 -12.23
C PRO A 373 -19.98 -33.26 -11.75
N ARG A 374 -18.75 -33.46 -12.27
CA ARG A 374 -17.58 -32.60 -11.98
C ARG A 374 -17.58 -31.26 -12.73
N ASN A 375 -18.55 -31.06 -13.63
CA ASN A 375 -18.71 -29.88 -14.50
C ASN A 375 -19.89 -28.99 -14.07
N PHE A 376 -20.57 -29.28 -12.97
CA PHE A 376 -21.51 -28.35 -12.35
C PHE A 376 -21.15 -28.10 -10.89
N ALA A 377 -21.31 -26.86 -10.45
CA ALA A 377 -21.20 -26.46 -9.07
C ALA A 377 -22.04 -25.21 -8.82
N PHE A 378 -22.47 -25.02 -7.57
CA PHE A 378 -22.98 -23.73 -7.13
C PHE A 378 -22.43 -23.34 -5.75
N TYR A 379 -22.27 -22.04 -5.52
CA TYR A 379 -21.77 -21.48 -4.26
C TYR A 379 -22.72 -20.43 -3.73
N ALA A 380 -23.26 -20.69 -2.53
CA ALA A 380 -24.20 -19.82 -1.84
C ALA A 380 -23.52 -19.16 -0.64
N HIS A 381 -23.50 -17.82 -0.59
CA HIS A 381 -22.83 -17.04 0.46
C HIS A 381 -23.72 -15.99 1.13
N GLY A 382 -23.18 -15.25 2.10
CA GLY A 382 -23.91 -14.25 2.90
C GLY A 382 -23.45 -12.80 2.70
N GLN A 383 -22.82 -12.47 1.57
CA GLN A 383 -22.16 -11.17 1.34
C GLN A 383 -22.95 -10.21 0.42
N GLY A 384 -24.27 -10.40 0.27
CA GLY A 384 -25.13 -9.56 -0.59
C GLY A 384 -24.69 -9.52 -2.06
N HIS A 385 -25.07 -8.45 -2.77
CA HIS A 385 -24.85 -8.27 -4.21
C HIS A 385 -23.39 -7.92 -4.58
N SER A 386 -22.45 -8.83 -4.32
CA SER A 386 -21.00 -8.60 -4.39
C SER A 386 -20.23 -9.65 -5.21
N VAL A 387 -18.96 -9.35 -5.50
CA VAL A 387 -17.96 -10.33 -5.95
C VAL A 387 -17.05 -10.63 -4.76
N ALA A 388 -17.55 -11.45 -3.82
CA ALA A 388 -16.87 -11.72 -2.56
C ALA A 388 -15.45 -12.33 -2.77
N PRO A 389 -14.48 -12.10 -1.87
CA PRO A 389 -13.11 -12.58 -2.05
C PRO A 389 -13.00 -14.09 -2.31
N GLU A 390 -13.80 -14.88 -1.60
CA GLU A 390 -13.84 -16.34 -1.69
C GLU A 390 -14.49 -16.80 -3.00
N ALA A 391 -15.61 -16.17 -3.36
CA ALA A 391 -16.27 -16.36 -4.65
C ALA A 391 -15.30 -16.06 -5.80
N ARG A 392 -14.57 -14.95 -5.74
CA ARG A 392 -13.60 -14.54 -6.77
C ARG A 392 -12.46 -15.55 -6.95
N GLN A 393 -11.95 -16.16 -5.88
CA GLN A 393 -10.96 -17.24 -6.01
C GLN A 393 -11.60 -18.51 -6.60
N LEU A 394 -12.85 -18.84 -6.25
CA LEU A 394 -13.58 -19.95 -6.84
C LEU A 394 -13.83 -19.75 -8.35
N ILE A 395 -14.20 -18.54 -8.78
CA ILE A 395 -14.33 -18.15 -10.20
C ILE A 395 -13.05 -18.47 -10.96
N TYR A 396 -11.90 -18.00 -10.47
CA TYR A 396 -10.63 -18.18 -11.18
C TYR A 396 -10.11 -19.61 -11.12
N GLY A 397 -10.30 -20.32 -10.00
CA GLY A 397 -9.99 -21.75 -9.90
C GLY A 397 -10.85 -22.60 -10.84
N TRP A 398 -12.13 -22.25 -11.02
CA TRP A 398 -13.03 -22.93 -11.96
C TRP A 398 -12.63 -22.71 -13.42
N LEU A 399 -12.38 -21.46 -13.81
CA LEU A 399 -11.94 -21.13 -15.16
C LEU A 399 -10.58 -21.77 -15.47
N ASP A 400 -9.61 -21.69 -14.56
CA ASP A 400 -8.28 -22.28 -14.76
C ASP A 400 -8.36 -23.82 -14.86
N LYS A 401 -9.19 -24.49 -14.04
CA LYS A 401 -9.45 -25.95 -14.11
C LYS A 401 -10.04 -26.41 -15.45
N HIS A 402 -10.80 -25.55 -16.13
CA HIS A 402 -11.61 -25.96 -17.29
C HIS A 402 -11.16 -25.34 -18.63
N LEU A 403 -10.29 -24.34 -18.62
CA LEU A 403 -9.78 -23.66 -19.83
C LEU A 403 -8.24 -23.69 -19.95
N LYS A 404 -7.52 -24.16 -18.94
CA LYS A 404 -6.06 -24.39 -19.02
C LYS A 404 -5.74 -25.88 -18.85
N GLY A 405 -4.52 -26.26 -19.25
CA GLY A 405 -3.99 -27.59 -18.96
C GLY A 405 -3.72 -27.78 -17.47
N GLU A 406 -3.60 -29.05 -17.04
CA GLU A 406 -3.51 -29.45 -15.63
C GLU A 406 -2.43 -28.70 -14.83
N GLU A 407 -1.36 -28.26 -15.49
CA GLU A 407 -0.26 -27.47 -14.90
C GLU A 407 -0.76 -26.19 -14.19
N ALA A 408 -1.79 -25.53 -14.73
CA ALA A 408 -2.36 -24.31 -14.14
C ALA A 408 -3.15 -24.57 -12.85
N THR A 409 -3.49 -25.84 -12.58
CA THR A 409 -4.13 -26.32 -11.36
C THR A 409 -3.24 -27.28 -10.55
N ARG A 410 -1.96 -27.45 -10.95
CA ARG A 410 -1.04 -28.36 -10.27
C ARG A 410 -0.72 -27.79 -8.89
N ILE A 411 -1.28 -28.42 -7.87
CA ILE A 411 -0.95 -28.13 -6.47
C ILE A 411 0.51 -28.56 -6.25
N SER A 412 1.43 -27.61 -6.33
CA SER A 412 2.74 -27.77 -5.74
C SER A 412 2.62 -27.77 -4.22
N LEU A 413 3.43 -28.60 -3.56
CA LEU A 413 3.80 -28.30 -2.18
C LEU A 413 4.47 -26.93 -2.19
N VAL A 414 3.91 -25.97 -1.46
CA VAL A 414 4.62 -24.73 -1.14
C VAL A 414 5.86 -25.13 -0.36
N GLN A 415 7.01 -25.13 -1.02
CA GLN A 415 8.28 -25.18 -0.31
C GLN A 415 8.31 -23.98 0.63
N ASP A 416 8.61 -24.22 1.91
CA ASP A 416 8.86 -23.15 2.87
C ASP A 416 10.04 -22.33 2.31
N SER A 417 9.72 -21.15 1.75
CA SER A 417 10.69 -20.25 1.13
C SER A 417 11.67 -19.65 2.15
N GLY A 418 11.55 -20.01 3.43
CA GLY A 418 12.21 -19.40 4.57
C GLY A 418 11.61 -18.06 4.96
N PHE A 419 10.91 -17.38 4.03
CA PHE A 419 10.35 -16.05 4.25
C PHE A 419 9.04 -16.08 5.05
N ALA A 420 8.92 -15.13 5.97
CA ALA A 420 7.62 -14.73 6.52
C ALA A 420 7.63 -13.24 6.84
N ASP A 421 6.52 -12.58 6.48
CA ASP A 421 6.13 -11.29 7.06
C ASP A 421 5.74 -11.51 8.53
N LEU A 422 6.30 -10.70 9.43
CA LEU A 422 5.99 -10.71 10.86
C LEU A 422 5.07 -9.54 11.25
N GLY A 423 4.75 -8.65 10.30
CA GLY A 423 3.86 -7.52 10.46
C GLY A 423 4.56 -6.19 10.74
N ILE A 424 3.73 -5.15 10.86
CA ILE A 424 4.14 -3.76 11.08
C ILE A 424 4.79 -3.59 12.47
N ALA A 425 5.99 -3.02 12.50
CA ALA A 425 6.75 -2.81 13.74
C ALA A 425 6.18 -1.70 14.66
N ALA A 426 5.66 -0.62 14.06
CA ALA A 426 5.09 0.53 14.75
C ALA A 426 3.92 1.10 13.92
N PRO A 427 2.64 0.84 14.29
CA PRO A 427 1.45 1.21 13.50
C PRO A 427 1.04 2.68 13.68
N ALA A 428 2.02 3.58 13.53
CA ALA A 428 1.89 5.03 13.71
C ALA A 428 2.29 5.81 12.44
N THR A 429 1.85 7.06 12.35
CA THR A 429 2.08 7.97 11.21
C THR A 429 2.47 9.36 11.72
N GLU A 430 3.21 10.13 10.92
CA GLU A 430 3.60 11.50 11.25
C GLU A 430 2.76 12.51 10.43
N SER A 431 2.50 13.69 10.98
CA SER A 431 1.90 14.79 10.23
C SER A 431 3.00 15.64 9.58
N ARG A 432 2.87 15.92 8.29
CA ARG A 432 3.68 16.93 7.58
C ARG A 432 3.10 18.36 7.70
N GLY A 433 2.54 18.65 8.88
CA GLY A 433 1.91 19.91 9.25
C GLY A 433 0.38 19.89 9.08
N VAL A 434 -0.28 20.94 9.59
CA VAL A 434 -1.75 21.03 9.63
C VAL A 434 -2.27 22.44 9.28
N ILE A 435 -3.17 22.52 8.31
CA ILE A 435 -3.91 23.74 7.98
C ILE A 435 -5.28 23.71 8.66
N CYS A 436 -5.55 24.70 9.48
CA CYS A 436 -6.87 25.06 9.98
C CYS A 436 -7.57 25.92 8.90
N THR A 437 -8.76 25.50 8.47
CA THR A 437 -9.55 26.15 7.40
C THR A 437 -11.06 25.92 7.61
N ARG A 438 -11.89 26.26 6.63
CA ARG A 438 -13.30 25.87 6.55
C ARG A 438 -13.70 25.46 5.14
N ASP A 439 -14.81 24.74 5.01
CA ASP A 439 -15.48 24.56 3.71
C ASP A 439 -16.53 25.64 3.43
N LYS A 440 -17.08 25.63 2.21
CA LYS A 440 -18.19 26.48 1.73
C LYS A 440 -19.46 26.42 2.58
N ASP A 441 -19.68 25.34 3.33
CA ASP A 441 -20.84 25.20 4.23
C ASP A 441 -20.55 25.77 5.63
N GLY A 442 -19.30 26.19 5.88
CA GLY A 442 -18.85 26.80 7.13
C GLY A 442 -18.28 25.84 8.17
N ARG A 443 -18.17 24.54 7.89
CA ARG A 443 -17.56 23.57 8.85
C ARG A 443 -16.09 23.91 9.04
N GLN A 444 -15.60 23.88 10.28
CA GLN A 444 -14.19 24.16 10.56
C GLN A 444 -13.36 22.87 10.42
N LEU A 445 -12.30 22.91 9.60
CA LEU A 445 -11.57 21.73 9.14
C LEU A 445 -10.09 21.81 9.48
N ALA A 446 -9.55 20.72 10.04
CA ALA A 446 -8.11 20.47 10.14
C ALA A 446 -7.69 19.57 8.96
N VAL A 447 -6.85 20.11 8.08
CA VAL A 447 -6.33 19.45 6.86
C VAL A 447 -4.86 19.12 7.08
N ALA A 448 -4.47 17.84 6.99
CA ALA A 448 -3.12 17.39 7.26
C ALA A 448 -2.66 16.30 6.28
N CYS A 449 -1.42 16.36 5.81
CA CYS A 449 -0.83 15.26 5.03
C CYS A 449 -0.22 14.20 5.95
N LEU A 450 -0.48 12.93 5.65
CA LEU A 450 0.11 11.79 6.35
C LEU A 450 1.53 11.48 5.83
N LEU A 451 2.28 10.78 6.68
CA LEU A 451 3.60 10.24 6.36
C LEU A 451 3.78 8.91 7.10
N ASP A 452 3.56 7.81 6.37
CA ASP A 452 3.85 6.44 6.77
C ASP A 452 4.09 5.57 5.52
N MET A 453 4.28 4.26 5.70
CA MET A 453 4.50 3.28 4.63
C MET A 453 3.20 2.75 4.00
N SER A 454 2.18 3.60 3.84
CA SER A 454 1.01 3.28 3.01
C SER A 454 1.41 3.18 1.52
N ARG A 455 0.70 2.34 0.75
CA ARG A 455 0.97 2.07 -0.69
C ARG A 455 1.01 3.34 -1.55
N VAL A 456 0.23 4.33 -1.16
CA VAL A 456 0.21 5.70 -1.67
C VAL A 456 0.09 6.64 -0.47
N GLY A 457 0.65 7.84 -0.57
CA GLY A 457 0.41 8.88 0.44
C GLY A 457 -1.08 9.23 0.56
N SER A 458 -1.48 9.87 1.65
CA SER A 458 -2.86 10.33 1.83
C SER A 458 -2.94 11.60 2.68
N LEU A 459 -4.07 12.31 2.57
CA LEU A 459 -4.39 13.44 3.43
C LEU A 459 -5.61 13.15 4.31
N LEU A 460 -5.65 13.76 5.49
CA LEU A 460 -6.81 13.75 6.38
C LEU A 460 -7.49 15.11 6.36
N VAL A 461 -8.82 15.10 6.26
CA VAL A 461 -9.68 16.26 6.55
C VAL A 461 -10.54 15.89 7.76
N THR A 462 -10.30 16.56 8.88
CA THR A 462 -11.05 16.34 10.14
C THR A 462 -11.93 17.55 10.42
N ASP A 463 -13.25 17.35 10.53
CA ASP A 463 -14.18 18.35 11.07
C ASP A 463 -14.04 18.38 12.61
N ILE A 464 -13.74 19.56 13.16
CA ILE A 464 -13.52 19.71 14.61
C ILE A 464 -14.81 19.77 15.43
N ASP A 465 -15.96 19.96 14.80
CA ASP A 465 -17.26 19.98 15.48
C ASP A 465 -17.85 18.58 15.60
N SER A 466 -17.97 17.85 14.50
CA SER A 466 -18.44 16.45 14.50
C SER A 466 -17.38 15.43 14.95
N GLY A 467 -16.09 15.70 14.70
CA GLY A 467 -15.02 14.69 14.81
C GLY A 467 -14.94 13.73 13.62
N GLU A 468 -15.71 13.96 12.55
CA GLU A 468 -15.64 13.16 11.33
C GLU A 468 -14.28 13.36 10.64
N THR A 469 -13.62 12.25 10.27
CA THR A 469 -12.33 12.25 9.57
C THR A 469 -12.49 11.56 8.21
N GLY A 470 -12.32 12.31 7.13
CA GLY A 470 -12.11 11.76 5.79
C GLY A 470 -10.63 11.51 5.53
N GLN A 471 -10.29 10.35 4.96
CA GLN A 471 -8.94 10.01 4.48
C GLN A 471 -8.96 9.87 2.96
N TYR A 472 -8.13 10.65 2.28
CA TYR A 472 -8.10 10.77 0.83
C TYR A 472 -6.73 10.30 0.32
N GLU A 473 -6.72 9.14 -0.32
CA GLU A 473 -5.52 8.48 -0.85
C GLU A 473 -5.10 9.13 -2.19
N PHE A 474 -3.79 9.36 -2.36
CA PHE A 474 -3.22 9.91 -3.58
C PHE A 474 -3.30 8.89 -4.73
N PRO A 475 -3.25 9.31 -6.00
CA PRO A 475 -3.35 8.40 -7.15
C PRO A 475 -2.27 7.31 -7.14
N GLU A 476 -2.57 6.11 -7.68
CA GLU A 476 -1.63 4.98 -7.67
C GLU A 476 -0.28 5.27 -8.34
N SER A 477 -0.23 6.25 -9.26
CA SER A 477 0.99 6.78 -9.88
C SER A 477 1.95 7.50 -8.91
N THR A 478 1.54 7.72 -7.66
CA THR A 478 2.41 8.19 -6.56
C THR A 478 3.04 7.06 -5.74
N GLY A 479 2.62 5.82 -5.96
CA GLY A 479 3.09 4.66 -5.22
C GLY A 479 4.55 4.30 -5.53
N SER A 480 5.24 3.77 -4.51
CA SER A 480 6.63 3.32 -4.55
C SER A 480 6.91 2.48 -3.30
N ASP A 481 8.02 1.77 -3.26
CA ASP A 481 8.48 1.06 -2.05
C ASP A 481 9.47 1.89 -1.21
N ARG A 482 9.94 3.03 -1.72
CA ARG A 482 10.95 3.90 -1.08
C ARG A 482 10.30 5.10 -0.38
N PHE A 483 10.28 5.10 0.96
CA PHE A 483 9.73 6.13 1.87
C PHE A 483 9.80 7.61 1.41
N ALA A 484 10.87 8.03 0.73
CA ALA A 484 11.02 9.41 0.26
C ALA A 484 10.15 9.76 -0.98
N SER A 485 9.62 8.77 -1.71
CA SER A 485 8.98 8.95 -3.01
C SER A 485 7.56 9.53 -2.98
N TRP A 486 6.84 9.45 -1.84
CA TRP A 486 5.51 10.06 -1.66
C TRP A 486 5.45 11.03 -0.48
N ALA A 487 6.59 11.31 0.18
CA ALA A 487 6.65 12.12 1.39
C ALA A 487 6.30 13.59 1.12
N PRO A 488 5.23 14.14 1.74
CA PRO A 488 4.78 15.51 1.47
C PRO A 488 5.59 16.54 2.26
N TYR A 489 6.71 16.99 1.69
CA TYR A 489 7.62 17.92 2.35
C TYR A 489 7.21 19.41 2.23
N ALA A 490 6.46 19.77 1.18
CA ALA A 490 5.91 21.10 0.95
C ALA A 490 4.41 21.03 0.61
N SER A 491 3.57 21.80 1.30
CA SER A 491 2.13 21.92 1.01
C SER A 491 1.61 23.34 1.30
N MET A 492 0.47 23.72 0.73
CA MET A 492 -0.13 25.07 0.89
C MET A 492 -1.65 25.05 0.70
N LEU A 493 -2.38 25.87 1.46
CA LEU A 493 -3.74 26.29 1.10
C LEU A 493 -3.67 27.58 0.28
N SER A 494 -3.92 27.48 -1.02
CA SER A 494 -3.88 28.63 -1.93
C SER A 494 -4.98 29.65 -1.62
N ARG A 495 -4.76 30.90 -2.03
CA ARG A 495 -5.78 31.94 -2.15
C ARG A 495 -6.96 31.53 -3.04
N ASN A 496 -6.80 30.57 -3.96
CA ASN A 496 -7.88 30.04 -4.80
C ASN A 496 -8.80 29.01 -4.09
N GLY A 497 -8.51 28.64 -2.83
CA GLY A 497 -9.30 27.68 -2.05
C GLY A 497 -8.93 26.21 -2.24
N ARG A 498 -7.98 25.88 -3.13
CA ARG A 498 -7.41 24.53 -3.28
C ARG A 498 -6.27 24.30 -2.30
N PHE A 499 -6.14 23.06 -1.87
CA PHE A 499 -4.97 22.58 -1.15
C PHE A 499 -3.99 21.93 -2.13
N TYR A 500 -2.74 22.35 -2.10
CA TYR A 500 -1.65 21.81 -2.92
C TYR A 500 -0.63 21.11 -2.05
N THR A 501 -0.14 19.95 -2.49
CA THR A 501 0.94 19.21 -1.82
C THR A 501 1.76 18.41 -2.85
N PHE A 502 2.88 17.83 -2.43
CA PHE A 502 3.76 17.06 -3.30
C PHE A 502 3.97 15.65 -2.76
N ALA A 503 3.42 14.64 -3.43
CA ALA A 503 3.77 13.25 -3.19
C ALA A 503 5.15 12.98 -3.79
N GLY A 504 6.21 13.28 -3.01
CA GLY A 504 7.58 13.32 -3.51
C GLY A 504 7.72 14.32 -4.65
N LYS A 505 7.93 13.84 -5.88
CA LYS A 505 8.03 14.69 -7.09
C LYS A 505 6.71 14.96 -7.81
N THR A 506 5.60 14.34 -7.37
CA THR A 506 4.28 14.49 -7.99
C THR A 506 3.47 15.54 -7.27
N MET A 507 3.15 16.65 -7.94
CA MET A 507 2.22 17.66 -7.43
C MET A 507 0.79 17.09 -7.39
N ILE A 508 0.07 17.40 -6.32
CA ILE A 508 -1.33 17.01 -6.06
C ILE A 508 -2.15 18.28 -5.79
N GLU A 509 -3.31 18.40 -6.44
CA GLU A 509 -4.34 19.40 -6.15
C GLU A 509 -5.55 18.72 -5.50
N PHE A 510 -6.00 19.24 -4.36
CA PHE A 510 -7.18 18.78 -3.64
C PHE A 510 -8.21 19.90 -3.51
N ASP A 511 -9.44 19.60 -3.90
CA ASP A 511 -10.61 20.43 -3.68
C ASP A 511 -11.17 20.17 -2.28
N ILE A 512 -10.99 21.14 -1.38
CA ILE A 512 -11.51 21.05 -0.01
C ILE A 512 -13.04 20.94 0.00
N ASP A 513 -13.74 21.69 -0.85
CA ASP A 513 -15.20 21.76 -0.82
C ASP A 513 -15.86 20.52 -1.41
N ARG A 514 -15.28 19.97 -2.49
CA ARG A 514 -15.73 18.71 -3.10
C ARG A 514 -15.16 17.46 -2.43
N ARG A 515 -14.13 17.62 -1.58
CA ARG A 515 -13.39 16.53 -0.91
C ARG A 515 -12.79 15.52 -1.89
N GLU A 516 -12.21 16.00 -2.99
CA GLU A 516 -11.65 15.17 -4.07
C GLU A 516 -10.28 15.67 -4.56
N ILE A 517 -9.47 14.77 -5.11
CA ILE A 517 -8.23 15.14 -5.82
C ILE A 517 -8.60 15.52 -7.26
N THR A 518 -8.36 16.77 -7.63
CA THR A 518 -8.76 17.33 -8.94
C THR A 518 -7.64 17.34 -9.97
N PHE A 519 -6.38 17.19 -9.56
CA PHE A 519 -5.24 17.08 -10.46
C PHE A 519 -4.05 16.37 -9.80
N SER A 520 -3.26 15.66 -10.60
CA SER A 520 -1.93 15.16 -10.22
C SER A 520 -0.97 15.18 -11.40
N GLY A 521 0.28 15.62 -11.20
CA GLY A 521 1.27 15.68 -12.28
C GLY A 521 2.71 15.81 -11.78
N VAL A 522 3.69 15.46 -12.62
CA VAL A 522 5.13 15.54 -12.29
C VAL A 522 5.75 16.74 -13.03
N PRO A 523 5.95 17.91 -12.38
CA PRO A 523 6.47 19.11 -13.06
C PRO A 523 7.95 19.01 -13.45
N ALA A 524 8.77 18.23 -12.74
CA ALA A 524 10.17 17.96 -13.11
C ALA A 524 10.54 16.51 -12.78
N ALA A 525 10.77 15.69 -13.82
CA ALA A 525 10.92 14.24 -13.67
C ALA A 525 12.24 13.79 -13.01
N THR A 526 13.27 14.65 -13.01
CA THR A 526 14.60 14.43 -12.42
C THR A 526 14.65 14.58 -10.91
N GLU A 527 13.64 15.25 -10.33
CA GLU A 527 13.66 15.65 -8.92
C GLU A 527 13.18 14.52 -8.01
N ALA A 528 13.61 14.55 -6.75
CA ALA A 528 13.18 13.60 -5.73
C ALA A 528 11.96 14.12 -4.96
N CYS A 529 11.95 15.39 -4.57
CA CYS A 529 10.82 16.04 -3.88
C CYS A 529 10.86 17.58 -3.95
N TYR A 530 9.87 18.23 -3.32
CA TYR A 530 9.76 19.69 -3.16
C TYR A 530 9.73 20.05 -1.67
N LEU A 531 10.50 21.04 -1.23
CA LEU A 531 10.91 21.17 0.19
C LEU A 531 10.29 22.33 0.97
N GLY A 532 10.20 22.14 2.29
CA GLY A 532 10.00 23.20 3.28
C GLY A 532 8.74 24.03 3.05
N THR A 533 8.86 25.34 3.19
CA THR A 533 7.82 26.31 2.80
C THR A 533 8.14 26.95 1.44
N ALA A 534 8.90 26.26 0.60
CA ALA A 534 9.25 26.70 -0.76
C ALA A 534 8.14 26.39 -1.78
N ILE A 535 6.91 26.79 -1.45
CA ILE A 535 5.71 26.78 -2.31
C ILE A 535 4.91 28.07 -2.03
N VAL A 536 4.43 28.78 -3.05
CA VAL A 536 3.75 30.08 -2.89
C VAL A 536 2.75 30.35 -4.02
N ASP A 537 1.69 31.11 -3.74
CA ASP A 537 0.82 31.67 -4.77
C ASP A 537 1.50 32.87 -5.46
N GLY A 538 1.61 32.88 -6.78
CA GLY A 538 2.03 34.03 -7.57
C GLY A 538 0.94 35.12 -7.69
N PRO A 539 1.32 36.39 -7.93
CA PRO A 539 0.36 37.47 -8.20
C PRO A 539 -0.33 37.33 -9.57
N ASP A 540 0.19 36.45 -10.43
CA ASP A 540 -0.37 36.01 -11.71
C ASP A 540 -1.44 34.90 -11.56
N GLY A 541 -1.65 34.36 -10.36
CA GLY A 541 -2.57 33.25 -10.09
C GLY A 541 -1.96 31.86 -10.26
N LEU A 542 -0.68 31.74 -10.62
CA LEU A 542 0.04 30.48 -10.71
C LEU A 542 0.52 30.02 -9.31
N ILE A 543 0.80 28.72 -9.16
CA ILE A 543 1.41 28.14 -7.96
C ILE A 543 2.88 27.86 -8.25
N TYR A 544 3.80 28.49 -7.52
CA TYR A 544 5.25 28.30 -7.67
C TYR A 544 5.79 27.37 -6.57
N ALA A 545 6.76 26.51 -6.90
CA ALA A 545 7.42 25.63 -5.93
C ALA A 545 8.88 25.34 -6.31
N ALA A 546 9.74 25.00 -5.33
CA ALA A 546 11.16 24.71 -5.56
C ALA A 546 11.59 23.29 -5.10
N SER A 547 12.41 22.62 -5.92
CA SER A 547 12.71 21.19 -5.81
C SER A 547 13.99 20.83 -5.03
N TYR A 548 14.15 19.53 -4.76
CA TYR A 548 15.37 18.86 -4.32
C TYR A 548 15.62 17.61 -5.19
N PRO A 549 16.87 17.32 -5.58
CA PRO A 549 18.10 17.96 -5.14
C PRO A 549 18.57 19.14 -6.01
N ASN A 550 17.99 19.38 -7.19
CA ASN A 550 18.59 20.30 -8.17
C ASN A 550 18.03 21.73 -8.09
N SER A 551 17.36 22.11 -7.00
CA SER A 551 16.86 23.47 -6.74
C SER A 551 16.12 24.12 -7.91
N ARG A 552 15.30 23.33 -8.62
CA ARG A 552 14.54 23.78 -9.79
C ARG A 552 13.29 24.51 -9.35
N LEU A 553 13.07 25.69 -9.89
CA LEU A 553 11.81 26.41 -9.73
C LEU A 553 10.80 25.91 -10.77
N ILE A 554 9.61 25.52 -10.31
CA ILE A 554 8.48 25.21 -11.19
C ILE A 554 7.32 26.15 -10.94
N SER A 555 6.42 26.27 -11.92
CA SER A 555 5.10 26.88 -11.77
C SER A 555 4.00 25.97 -12.34
N PHE A 556 2.84 25.95 -11.70
CA PHE A 556 1.63 25.27 -12.14
C PHE A 556 0.50 26.29 -12.35
N ASP A 557 -0.29 26.11 -13.40
CA ASP A 557 -1.51 26.88 -13.67
C ASP A 557 -2.75 26.10 -13.20
N PRO A 558 -3.47 26.57 -12.15
CA PRO A 558 -4.72 25.96 -11.71
C PRO A 558 -5.85 25.92 -12.75
N VAL A 559 -5.80 26.75 -13.79
CA VAL A 559 -6.83 26.85 -14.83
C VAL A 559 -6.53 25.91 -16.00
N SER A 560 -5.40 26.08 -16.69
CA SER A 560 -5.03 25.21 -17.83
C SER A 560 -4.45 23.86 -17.44
N LYS A 561 -4.10 23.66 -16.15
CA LYS A 561 -3.34 22.52 -15.61
C LYS A 561 -1.93 22.36 -16.19
N ALA A 562 -1.43 23.37 -16.91
CA ALA A 562 -0.05 23.38 -17.41
C ALA A 562 0.96 23.46 -16.26
N MET A 563 2.10 22.81 -16.44
CA MET A 563 3.28 22.91 -15.57
C MET A 563 4.46 23.41 -16.39
N ARG A 564 5.27 24.29 -15.80
CA ARG A 564 6.49 24.84 -16.41
C ARG A 564 7.65 24.74 -15.44
N ASP A 565 8.77 24.23 -15.93
CA ASP A 565 10.08 24.33 -15.29
C ASP A 565 10.76 25.64 -15.71
N HIS A 566 11.28 26.39 -14.74
CA HIS A 566 12.02 27.64 -14.96
C HIS A 566 13.54 27.44 -14.83
N GLY A 567 13.99 26.25 -14.43
CA GLY A 567 15.40 25.92 -14.23
C GLY A 567 15.87 26.07 -12.77
N GLN A 568 17.16 25.79 -12.58
CA GLN A 568 17.83 25.73 -11.27
C GLN A 568 18.20 27.12 -10.75
N VAL A 569 17.74 27.47 -9.54
CA VAL A 569 17.91 28.84 -8.98
C VAL A 569 19.29 29.09 -8.36
N ASP A 570 19.98 28.06 -7.85
CA ASP A 570 21.40 28.12 -7.47
C ASP A 570 22.10 26.83 -7.94
N PRO A 571 23.22 26.90 -8.70
CA PRO A 571 23.91 25.73 -9.24
C PRO A 571 24.76 24.97 -8.20
N LYS A 572 24.92 25.48 -6.98
CA LYS A 572 25.73 24.86 -5.91
C LYS A 572 24.89 24.35 -4.73
N GLU A 573 23.78 25.02 -4.43
CA GLU A 573 22.93 24.66 -3.28
C GLU A 573 21.73 23.79 -3.67
N ASN A 574 21.44 22.79 -2.84
CA ASN A 574 20.40 21.78 -3.09
C ASN A 574 19.09 22.00 -2.29
N TYR A 575 19.05 22.99 -1.40
CA TYR A 575 18.02 23.14 -0.37
C TYR A 575 17.31 24.50 -0.45
N PRO A 576 16.28 24.66 -1.31
CA PRO A 576 15.29 25.72 -1.18
C PRO A 576 14.47 25.55 0.10
N GLU A 577 14.14 26.64 0.77
CA GLU A 577 13.43 26.62 2.06
C GLU A 577 12.18 27.51 2.07
N SER A 578 12.20 28.65 1.37
CA SER A 578 11.09 29.61 1.35
C SER A 578 10.99 30.36 0.01
N LEU A 579 9.75 30.68 -0.38
CA LEU A 579 9.43 31.47 -1.57
C LEU A 579 8.57 32.68 -1.18
N ALA A 580 8.84 33.86 -1.78
CA ALA A 580 8.12 35.10 -1.53
C ALA A 580 8.03 35.96 -2.80
N PHE A 581 6.99 36.78 -2.94
CA PHE A 581 6.77 37.69 -4.08
C PHE A 581 6.73 39.14 -3.61
N ASP A 582 7.30 40.05 -4.40
CA ASP A 582 7.09 41.50 -4.25
C ASP A 582 5.85 41.98 -5.06
N GLU A 583 5.48 43.24 -4.90
CA GLU A 583 4.36 43.84 -5.65
C GLU A 583 4.63 44.01 -7.15
N ALA A 584 5.90 43.99 -7.58
CA ALA A 584 6.29 44.07 -8.99
C ALA A 584 6.18 42.72 -9.72
N GLY A 585 5.96 41.63 -8.98
CA GLY A 585 5.86 40.26 -9.51
C GLY A 585 7.21 39.56 -9.69
N TRP A 586 8.26 40.01 -8.99
CA TRP A 586 9.48 39.25 -8.82
C TRP A 586 9.32 38.21 -7.70
N LEU A 587 9.72 36.99 -7.99
CA LEU A 587 9.83 35.91 -7.01
C LEU A 587 11.21 35.98 -6.36
N TYR A 588 11.26 35.65 -5.07
CA TYR A 588 12.47 35.52 -4.27
C TYR A 588 12.51 34.13 -3.66
N CYS A 589 13.65 33.46 -3.75
CA CYS A 589 13.89 32.15 -3.16
C CYS A 589 14.98 32.24 -2.10
N GLY A 590 14.61 31.94 -0.85
CA GLY A 590 15.53 31.69 0.24
C GLY A 590 16.05 30.25 0.16
N ILE A 591 17.37 30.10 0.02
CA ILE A 591 18.02 28.85 -0.34
C ILE A 591 19.35 28.67 0.41
N GLY A 592 19.77 27.42 0.56
CA GLY A 592 21.12 27.04 0.95
C GLY A 592 21.18 26.25 2.25
N THR A 593 22.31 25.59 2.46
CA THR A 593 22.71 24.96 3.72
C THR A 593 24.21 25.14 3.96
N ALA A 594 25.05 24.91 2.94
CA ALA A 594 26.47 25.21 3.00
C ALA A 594 26.73 26.71 2.77
N ARG A 595 25.95 27.34 1.89
CA ARG A 595 26.17 28.68 1.37
C ARG A 595 24.83 29.41 1.22
N SER A 596 24.32 29.91 2.35
CA SER A 596 23.08 30.72 2.43
C SER A 596 23.03 31.80 1.36
N ASN A 597 21.88 31.90 0.69
CA ASN A 597 21.69 32.78 -0.44
C ASN A 597 20.21 33.18 -0.61
N ILE A 598 19.98 34.28 -1.31
CA ILE A 598 18.66 34.68 -1.80
C ILE A 598 18.78 34.92 -3.31
N VAL A 599 17.89 34.26 -4.07
CA VAL A 599 17.82 34.39 -5.53
C VAL A 599 16.55 35.12 -5.91
N ALA A 600 16.66 36.23 -6.64
CA ALA A 600 15.52 36.83 -7.32
C ALA A 600 15.31 36.16 -8.68
N VAL A 601 14.06 35.93 -9.05
CA VAL A 601 13.64 35.38 -10.34
C VAL A 601 12.50 36.24 -10.88
N ASN A 602 12.57 36.61 -12.16
CA ASN A 602 11.47 37.23 -12.89
C ASN A 602 10.75 36.16 -13.72
N PRO A 603 9.55 35.69 -13.35
CA PRO A 603 8.89 34.59 -14.05
C PRO A 603 8.47 34.91 -15.49
N LYS A 604 8.41 36.20 -15.85
CA LYS A 604 8.03 36.67 -17.19
C LYS A 604 9.21 36.64 -18.16
N SER A 605 10.39 37.10 -17.74
CA SER A 605 11.60 37.10 -18.58
C SER A 605 12.47 35.83 -18.42
N GLY A 606 12.31 35.10 -17.31
CA GLY A 606 13.22 34.02 -16.92
C GLY A 606 14.55 34.51 -16.33
N GLU A 607 14.71 35.82 -16.10
CA GLU A 607 15.93 36.38 -15.51
C GLU A 607 16.09 35.92 -14.04
N MET A 608 17.25 35.37 -13.71
CA MET A 608 17.62 34.99 -12.34
C MET A 608 18.81 35.81 -11.85
N ARG A 609 18.72 36.38 -10.65
CA ARG A 609 19.75 37.21 -10.02
C ARG A 609 20.14 36.67 -8.66
N GLN A 610 21.43 36.51 -8.48
CA GLN A 610 22.07 36.07 -7.24
C GLN A 610 22.29 37.31 -6.34
N LEU A 611 21.50 37.48 -5.26
CA LEU A 611 21.45 38.76 -4.54
C LEU A 611 22.50 38.89 -3.43
N VAL A 612 22.83 37.78 -2.76
CA VAL A 612 23.86 37.77 -1.71
C VAL A 612 25.23 37.67 -2.39
N LYS A 613 26.18 38.56 -2.05
CA LYS A 613 27.52 38.50 -2.64
C LYS A 613 28.22 37.20 -2.25
N GLU A 614 28.96 36.58 -3.15
CA GLU A 614 29.53 35.24 -2.96
C GLU A 614 30.42 35.18 -1.70
N GLU A 615 31.22 36.23 -1.48
CA GLU A 615 32.11 36.39 -0.33
C GLU A 615 31.41 36.63 1.01
N THR A 616 30.11 36.95 1.01
CA THR A 616 29.29 37.14 2.23
C THR A 616 28.38 35.95 2.56
N ARG A 617 28.31 34.92 1.70
CA ARG A 617 27.43 33.74 1.92
C ARG A 617 28.02 32.85 3.02
N LYS A 618 27.29 32.70 4.13
CA LYS A 618 27.70 31.90 5.29
C LYS A 618 27.02 30.53 5.29
N LEU A 619 27.49 29.63 6.16
CA LEU A 619 26.77 28.41 6.54
C LEU A 619 25.33 28.76 6.98
N GLY A 620 24.37 27.93 6.60
CA GLY A 620 22.95 28.10 6.90
C GLY A 620 22.11 28.32 5.63
N THR A 621 20.88 28.79 5.84
CA THR A 621 19.82 28.82 4.82
C THR A 621 19.25 30.23 4.69
N GLY A 622 19.16 30.76 3.47
CA GLY A 622 18.47 32.02 3.23
C GLY A 622 16.97 31.89 3.47
N ARG A 623 16.34 32.92 4.05
CA ARG A 623 14.89 32.94 4.34
C ARG A 623 14.26 34.21 3.80
N VAL A 624 13.06 34.11 3.23
CA VAL A 624 12.32 35.24 2.63
C VAL A 624 10.83 35.21 2.96
N THR A 625 10.23 36.40 3.14
CA THR A 625 8.79 36.59 3.35
C THR A 625 8.31 37.90 2.71
N SER A 626 7.17 37.85 2.02
CA SER A 626 6.48 39.05 1.52
C SER A 626 5.90 39.86 2.69
N ALA A 627 5.88 41.19 2.58
CA ALA A 627 5.29 42.09 3.57
C ALA A 627 4.15 42.95 2.99
N ALA A 628 3.42 43.65 3.86
CA ALA A 628 2.25 44.45 3.49
C ALA A 628 2.59 45.79 2.78
N ASP A 629 3.86 46.18 2.75
CA ASP A 629 4.39 47.39 2.09
C ASP A 629 4.90 47.12 0.66
N GLY A 630 4.51 45.98 0.08
CA GLY A 630 4.87 45.56 -1.28
C GLY A 630 6.29 45.01 -1.45
N HIS A 631 7.10 44.99 -0.39
CA HIS A 631 8.48 44.48 -0.44
C HIS A 631 8.55 43.01 0.01
N VAL A 632 9.65 42.34 -0.36
CA VAL A 632 10.09 41.10 0.29
C VAL A 632 11.19 41.44 1.29
N TYR A 633 11.13 40.83 2.46
CA TYR A 633 12.17 40.90 3.48
C TYR A 633 12.79 39.53 3.69
N GLY A 634 14.07 39.47 4.08
CA GLY A 634 14.75 38.20 4.29
C GLY A 634 16.13 38.31 4.93
N GLU A 635 16.67 37.17 5.33
CA GLU A 635 18.00 37.04 5.93
C GLU A 635 18.84 35.96 5.26
N ALA A 636 20.16 36.18 5.17
CA ALA A 636 21.14 35.19 4.76
C ALA A 636 22.39 35.32 5.65
N GLY A 637 22.65 34.28 6.45
CA GLY A 637 23.49 34.44 7.64
C GLY A 637 22.92 35.53 8.55
N ASP A 638 23.78 36.43 9.03
CA ASP A 638 23.38 37.54 9.92
C ASP A 638 22.90 38.81 9.19
N ILE A 639 22.89 38.81 7.85
CA ILE A 639 22.60 40.00 7.03
C ILE A 639 21.12 40.02 6.66
N TRP A 640 20.45 41.14 6.96
CA TRP A 640 19.05 41.39 6.61
C TRP A 640 18.93 42.23 5.33
N TYR A 641 17.91 41.90 4.53
CA TYR A 641 17.68 42.49 3.21
C TYR A 641 16.22 42.96 3.06
N ARG A 642 16.05 44.18 2.53
CA ARG A 642 14.80 44.64 1.89
C ARG A 642 14.95 44.46 0.38
N MET A 643 13.91 43.96 -0.28
CA MET A 643 13.99 43.52 -1.67
C MET A 643 12.76 43.93 -2.48
N LYS A 644 13.02 44.41 -3.71
CA LYS A 644 12.01 44.80 -4.71
C LYS A 644 12.63 44.86 -6.11
N GLU A 645 11.86 44.59 -7.16
CA GLU A 645 12.24 44.66 -8.58
C GLU A 645 13.49 43.83 -8.95
N GLY A 646 13.68 42.70 -8.25
CA GLY A 646 14.86 41.84 -8.39
C GLY A 646 16.14 42.50 -7.89
N ARG A 647 16.05 43.46 -6.97
CA ARG A 647 17.17 44.12 -6.28
C ARG A 647 17.08 43.84 -4.77
N ALA A 648 18.18 44.07 -4.08
CA ALA A 648 18.30 43.93 -2.63
C ALA A 648 19.08 45.11 -2.03
N GLU A 649 18.65 45.55 -0.86
CA GLU A 649 19.23 46.60 -0.03
C GLU A 649 19.50 46.00 1.36
N VAL A 650 20.69 46.24 1.92
CA VAL A 650 21.02 45.77 3.28
C VAL A 650 20.39 46.70 4.31
N ILE A 651 19.66 46.13 5.27
CA ILE A 651 18.92 46.85 6.30
C ILE A 651 19.26 46.33 7.71
N ALA A 652 18.82 47.04 8.74
CA ALA A 652 18.76 46.50 10.10
C ALA A 652 17.48 45.66 10.29
N LYS A 653 17.51 44.65 11.17
CA LYS A 653 16.40 43.67 11.36
C LYS A 653 15.11 44.30 11.89
N ASP A 654 15.22 45.40 12.64
CA ASP A 654 14.12 46.21 13.15
C ASP A 654 13.46 47.11 12.08
N GLN A 655 14.11 47.29 10.93
CA GLN A 655 13.55 47.97 9.75
C GLN A 655 12.74 47.03 8.85
N ALA A 656 12.65 45.73 9.20
CA ALA A 656 11.85 44.77 8.45
C ALA A 656 10.36 44.88 8.79
N ALA A 657 9.52 45.08 7.77
CA ALA A 657 8.08 45.10 7.96
C ALA A 657 7.54 43.71 8.37
N PRO A 658 6.45 43.62 9.16
CA PRO A 658 5.87 42.34 9.54
C PRO A 658 5.48 41.48 8.32
N PRO A 659 5.80 40.17 8.34
CA PRO A 659 5.50 39.29 7.22
C PRO A 659 4.00 39.05 7.06
N LEU A 660 3.56 38.89 5.81
CA LEU A 660 2.18 38.49 5.51
C LEU A 660 1.89 37.06 6.04
N PRO A 661 0.65 36.76 6.48
CA PRO A 661 0.29 35.43 6.97
C PRO A 661 0.48 34.34 5.92
N ASN A 662 1.51 33.51 6.11
CA ASN A 662 1.82 32.42 5.19
C ASN A 662 0.84 31.24 5.37
N ARG A 663 0.41 30.63 4.27
CA ARG A 663 -0.52 29.48 4.21
C ARG A 663 0.15 28.15 3.87
N THR A 664 1.48 28.12 3.77
CA THR A 664 2.25 26.88 3.64
C THR A 664 2.27 26.06 4.92
N ILE A 665 2.37 24.74 4.79
CA ILE A 665 2.78 23.84 5.87
C ILE A 665 3.92 22.90 5.43
N ALA A 666 4.79 22.63 6.39
CA ALA A 666 5.81 21.60 6.39
C ALA A 666 5.80 20.88 7.75
N TRP A 667 6.72 19.93 7.96
CA TRP A 667 6.87 19.20 9.24
C TRP A 667 6.93 20.14 10.46
N GLY A 668 6.20 19.78 11.52
CA GLY A 668 6.13 20.56 12.78
C GLY A 668 5.29 21.86 12.71
N THR A 669 4.91 22.33 11.51
CA THR A 669 4.17 23.59 11.34
C THR A 669 2.65 23.41 11.45
N ARG A 670 1.94 24.50 11.78
CA ARG A 670 0.47 24.59 11.71
C ARG A 670 0.04 26.04 11.52
N THR A 671 -1.07 26.28 10.80
CA THR A 671 -1.68 27.63 10.77
C THR A 671 -2.33 27.98 12.11
N GLY A 672 -2.70 26.97 12.90
CA GLY A 672 -3.00 27.09 14.34
C GLY A 672 -4.33 27.74 14.72
N VAL A 673 -4.96 28.52 13.83
CA VAL A 673 -6.22 29.23 14.09
C VAL A 673 -7.24 28.92 12.99
N PHE A 674 -8.44 28.53 13.38
CA PHE A 674 -9.57 28.29 12.48
C PHE A 674 -10.26 29.61 12.07
N PRO A 675 -10.91 29.69 10.90
CA PRO A 675 -11.62 30.88 10.43
C PRO A 675 -12.69 31.49 11.36
N ASP A 676 -13.13 30.79 12.42
CA ASP A 676 -14.05 31.31 13.46
C ASP A 676 -13.35 31.85 14.73
N GLY A 677 -12.02 31.73 14.79
CA GLY A 677 -11.16 32.15 15.89
C GLY A 677 -10.74 31.05 16.87
N ARG A 678 -11.27 29.82 16.77
CA ARG A 678 -10.80 28.69 17.59
C ARG A 678 -9.35 28.32 17.25
N GLN A 679 -8.64 27.66 18.17
CA GLN A 679 -7.21 27.40 18.06
C GLN A 679 -6.88 25.90 18.12
N LEU A 680 -6.09 25.39 17.17
CA LEU A 680 -5.58 24.01 17.17
C LEU A 680 -4.35 23.91 18.09
N ILE A 681 -4.59 23.63 19.38
CA ILE A 681 -3.54 23.60 20.40
C ILE A 681 -2.67 22.32 20.35
N ALA A 682 -3.19 21.20 19.85
CA ALA A 682 -2.41 19.98 19.62
C ALA A 682 -2.98 19.10 18.48
N TYR A 683 -2.12 18.34 17.82
CA TYR A 683 -2.47 17.37 16.77
C TYR A 683 -1.48 16.19 16.85
N ASN A 684 -1.96 15.02 17.26
CA ASN A 684 -1.15 13.85 17.63
C ASN A 684 -1.69 12.61 16.89
N LEU A 685 -1.18 12.37 15.68
CA LEU A 685 -1.57 11.21 14.89
C LEU A 685 -1.12 9.87 15.47
N PRO A 686 0.09 9.71 16.06
CA PRO A 686 0.48 8.45 16.74
C PRO A 686 -0.53 8.01 17.81
N GLU A 687 -1.02 8.94 18.63
CA GLU A 687 -2.05 8.67 19.65
C GLU A 687 -3.50 8.86 19.12
N ARG A 688 -3.67 9.20 17.83
CA ARG A 688 -4.95 9.36 17.11
C ARG A 688 -5.91 10.42 17.66
N TRP A 689 -5.41 11.60 18.03
CA TRP A 689 -6.24 12.70 18.53
C TRP A 689 -5.74 14.11 18.18
N LEU A 690 -6.65 15.08 18.18
CA LEU A 690 -6.33 16.51 18.19
C LEU A 690 -7.02 17.22 19.35
N ALA A 691 -6.60 18.44 19.68
CA ALA A 691 -7.25 19.27 20.67
C ALA A 691 -7.41 20.71 20.16
N VAL A 692 -8.62 21.25 20.35
CA VAL A 692 -9.00 22.62 19.97
C VAL A 692 -9.37 23.42 21.21
N LYS A 693 -8.95 24.68 21.26
CA LYS A 693 -9.31 25.65 22.29
C LYS A 693 -10.20 26.75 21.72
N ASP A 694 -11.27 27.10 22.41
CA ASP A 694 -11.98 28.36 22.18
C ASP A 694 -11.33 29.48 23.03
N PRO A 695 -10.77 30.54 22.43
CA PRO A 695 -10.18 31.64 23.19
C PRO A 695 -11.21 32.54 23.89
N LYS A 696 -12.51 32.44 23.55
CA LYS A 696 -13.57 33.26 24.17
C LYS A 696 -14.05 32.68 25.50
N THR A 697 -14.24 31.36 25.57
CA THR A 697 -14.63 30.65 26.80
C THR A 697 -13.46 30.02 27.55
N GLY A 698 -12.30 29.88 26.91
CA GLY A 698 -11.15 29.14 27.43
C GLY A 698 -11.29 27.62 27.34
N ALA A 699 -12.43 27.09 26.87
CA ALA A 699 -12.73 25.66 26.84
C ALA A 699 -11.84 24.90 25.85
N GLU A 700 -11.41 23.70 26.24
CA GLU A 700 -10.58 22.80 25.42
C GLU A 700 -11.32 21.50 25.12
N LYS A 701 -11.42 21.14 23.83
CA LYS A 701 -12.10 19.94 23.32
C LYS A 701 -11.07 19.01 22.69
N LYS A 702 -10.90 17.81 23.27
CA LYS A 702 -10.13 16.71 22.67
C LYS A 702 -11.02 15.94 21.70
N ILE A 703 -10.51 15.63 20.51
CA ILE A 703 -11.24 15.01 19.39
C ILE A 703 -10.43 13.80 18.89
N GLU A 704 -11.10 12.66 18.71
CA GLU A 704 -10.52 11.43 18.14
C GLU A 704 -10.37 11.58 16.62
N ILE A 705 -9.30 11.04 16.03
CA ILE A 705 -9.05 11.06 14.58
C ILE A 705 -9.07 9.63 14.03
N LYS A 706 -9.88 9.36 13.01
CA LYS A 706 -10.09 8.00 12.48
C LYS A 706 -9.48 7.82 11.08
N PHE A 707 -8.43 7.00 10.99
CA PHE A 707 -7.67 6.76 9.76
C PHE A 707 -6.98 5.38 9.74
N ARG A 708 -6.63 4.91 8.54
CA ARG A 708 -5.74 3.77 8.27
C ARG A 708 -4.29 4.26 8.14
N SER A 709 -3.33 3.48 8.61
CA SER A 709 -1.89 3.78 8.49
C SER A 709 -1.15 2.57 7.96
N GLY A 710 -0.16 2.79 7.08
CA GLY A 710 0.80 1.75 6.69
C GLY A 710 1.93 1.51 7.69
N GLY A 711 1.96 2.28 8.79
CA GLY A 711 2.97 2.18 9.83
C GLY A 711 4.29 2.90 9.51
N ALA A 712 5.06 3.17 10.56
CA ALA A 712 6.27 3.97 10.49
C ALA A 712 7.43 3.13 9.93
N GLY A 713 8.04 3.57 8.82
CA GLY A 713 9.11 2.82 8.14
C GLY A 713 10.30 2.52 9.05
N ILE A 714 10.85 1.32 8.99
CA ILE A 714 11.91 0.85 9.90
C ILE A 714 13.27 1.43 9.50
N SER A 715 14.01 1.97 10.47
CA SER A 715 15.34 2.54 10.29
C SER A 715 16.47 1.51 10.38
N THR A 716 16.35 0.58 11.31
CA THR A 716 17.40 -0.37 11.70
C THR A 716 16.80 -1.53 12.50
N LEU A 717 17.50 -2.67 12.50
CA LEU A 717 17.23 -3.86 13.32
C LEU A 717 18.57 -4.35 13.89
N ALA A 718 18.56 -4.88 15.11
CA ALA A 718 19.71 -5.54 15.74
C ALA A 718 19.27 -6.65 16.70
N ALA A 719 20.12 -7.67 16.89
CA ALA A 719 19.88 -8.71 17.90
C ALA A 719 20.11 -8.16 19.32
N GLY A 720 19.15 -8.41 20.22
CA GLY A 720 19.20 -8.03 21.63
C GLY A 720 19.85 -9.09 22.53
N PRO A 721 20.31 -8.69 23.73
CA PRO A 721 20.96 -9.60 24.67
C PRO A 721 20.01 -10.59 25.37
N ASP A 722 18.70 -10.44 25.20
CA ASP A 722 17.63 -11.11 25.95
C ASP A 722 16.83 -12.14 25.12
N GLY A 723 17.16 -12.32 23.84
CA GLY A 723 16.38 -13.10 22.88
C GLY A 723 15.75 -12.26 21.77
N GLY A 724 15.42 -10.99 22.04
CA GLY A 724 14.66 -10.15 21.12
C GLY A 724 15.45 -9.70 19.88
N ILE A 725 14.71 -9.25 18.86
CA ILE A 725 15.21 -8.42 17.77
C ILE A 725 14.68 -7.00 18.02
N TYR A 726 15.57 -6.05 18.26
CA TYR A 726 15.22 -4.66 18.54
C TYR A 726 15.32 -3.81 17.27
N GLY A 727 14.54 -2.73 17.22
CA GLY A 727 14.61 -1.78 16.13
C GLY A 727 13.99 -0.43 16.49
N SER A 728 14.05 0.47 15.52
CA SER A 728 13.43 1.79 15.61
C SER A 728 12.81 2.15 14.27
N SER A 729 11.62 2.75 14.30
CA SER A 729 11.03 3.38 13.11
C SER A 729 11.69 4.73 12.81
N MET A 730 11.37 5.29 11.65
CA MET A 730 11.77 6.62 11.23
C MET A 730 10.77 7.67 11.73
N HIS A 731 9.91 8.17 10.85
CA HIS A 731 8.91 9.16 11.20
C HIS A 731 7.54 8.46 11.36
N PRO A 732 6.89 8.51 12.54
CA PRO A 732 7.38 8.98 13.85
C PRO A 732 8.37 7.98 14.50
N MET A 733 9.24 8.46 15.39
CA MET A 733 10.32 7.64 15.95
C MET A 733 9.88 6.86 17.19
N HIS A 734 9.53 5.60 16.97
CA HIS A 734 9.22 4.60 17.99
C HIS A 734 10.41 3.66 18.19
N PHE A 735 10.48 3.08 19.38
CA PHE A 735 11.39 1.98 19.71
C PHE A 735 10.57 0.69 19.80
N PHE A 736 11.04 -0.42 19.24
CA PHE A 736 10.28 -1.67 19.20
C PHE A 736 11.15 -2.91 19.42
N ARG A 737 10.50 -4.02 19.78
CA ARG A 737 11.10 -5.34 19.97
C ARG A 737 10.19 -6.42 19.36
N TYR A 738 10.72 -7.22 18.45
CA TYR A 738 10.14 -8.51 18.09
C TYR A 738 10.69 -9.60 19.02
N ASP A 739 9.83 -10.51 19.46
CA ASP A 739 10.17 -11.67 20.27
C ASP A 739 10.07 -12.96 19.43
N PRO A 740 11.20 -13.58 19.01
CA PRO A 740 11.17 -14.79 18.20
C PRO A 740 10.51 -16.00 18.89
N GLY A 741 10.57 -16.08 20.21
CA GLY A 741 9.99 -17.19 20.99
C GLY A 741 8.47 -17.08 21.14
N ARG A 742 7.94 -15.86 21.21
CA ARG A 742 6.50 -15.57 21.25
C ARG A 742 5.88 -15.28 19.88
N GLN A 743 6.71 -15.10 18.85
CA GLN A 743 6.33 -14.63 17.51
C GLN A 743 5.51 -13.33 17.56
N GLN A 744 5.89 -12.40 18.44
CA GLN A 744 5.12 -11.20 18.74
C GLN A 744 5.96 -9.92 18.60
N ILE A 745 5.42 -8.93 17.90
CA ILE A 745 5.93 -7.56 17.85
C ILE A 745 5.40 -6.77 19.05
N PHE A 746 6.29 -5.99 19.69
CA PHE A 746 5.97 -5.01 20.70
C PHE A 746 6.50 -3.64 20.24
N ASP A 747 5.60 -2.75 19.81
CA ASP A 747 5.88 -1.31 19.82
C ASP A 747 5.98 -0.87 21.29
N LEU A 748 7.15 -0.38 21.69
CA LEU A 748 7.40 0.06 23.06
C LEU A 748 7.02 1.54 23.24
N GLY A 749 6.88 2.29 22.13
CA GLY A 749 6.40 3.67 22.09
C GLY A 749 7.42 4.69 21.57
N ALA A 750 6.94 5.93 21.43
CA ALA A 750 7.69 7.06 20.89
C ALA A 750 8.81 7.55 21.84
N VAL A 751 9.97 7.89 21.27
CA VAL A 751 11.08 8.53 22.00
C VAL A 751 10.89 10.06 21.98
N LYS A 752 9.94 10.52 22.81
CA LYS A 752 9.37 11.88 22.74
C LYS A 752 10.36 13.04 22.90
N SER A 753 11.56 12.84 23.45
CA SER A 753 12.58 13.88 23.61
C SER A 753 13.15 14.44 22.30
N ILE A 754 12.90 13.79 21.16
CA ILE A 754 13.39 14.18 19.83
C ILE A 754 12.23 14.51 18.86
N GLY A 755 11.00 14.08 19.18
CA GLY A 755 9.82 14.29 18.33
C GLY A 755 9.83 13.43 17.07
N GLY A 756 10.60 13.81 16.06
CA GLY A 756 10.77 13.09 14.80
C GLY A 756 12.26 12.90 14.46
N GLY A 757 12.61 11.74 13.92
CA GLY A 757 14.01 11.36 13.70
C GLY A 757 14.13 9.89 13.36
N ASN A 758 15.25 9.26 13.72
CA ASN A 758 15.39 7.80 13.74
C ASN A 758 16.62 7.36 14.55
N ILE A 759 16.55 6.24 15.29
CA ILE A 759 17.79 5.56 15.71
C ILE A 759 18.38 4.88 14.47
N CYS A 760 19.58 5.30 14.07
CA CYS A 760 20.14 5.00 12.76
C CYS A 760 20.84 3.63 12.67
N ALA A 761 21.34 3.15 13.79
CA ALA A 761 22.05 1.89 13.96
C ALA A 761 21.91 1.45 15.41
N MET A 762 22.10 0.17 15.71
CA MET A 762 22.05 -0.35 17.08
C MET A 762 23.15 -1.39 17.31
N ALA A 763 23.57 -1.54 18.56
CA ALA A 763 24.43 -2.62 19.04
C ALA A 763 24.00 -3.07 20.44
N ALA A 764 24.40 -4.27 20.86
CA ALA A 764 24.18 -4.78 22.21
C ALA A 764 25.51 -4.81 23.00
N GLN A 765 25.47 -4.43 24.28
CA GLN A 765 26.62 -4.51 25.20
C GLN A 765 26.14 -4.92 26.60
N GLY A 766 26.47 -6.13 27.04
CA GLY A 766 25.91 -6.69 28.28
C GLY A 766 24.38 -6.75 28.22
N ARG A 767 23.70 -6.19 29.21
CA ARG A 767 22.22 -6.09 29.24
C ARG A 767 21.63 -4.91 28.44
N TYR A 768 22.46 -4.15 27.73
CA TYR A 768 22.03 -2.90 27.10
C TYR A 768 21.90 -3.03 25.59
N VAL A 769 20.87 -2.40 25.03
CA VAL A 769 20.82 -2.03 23.61
C VAL A 769 21.18 -0.55 23.51
N VAL A 770 22.20 -0.22 22.72
CA VAL A 770 22.64 1.15 22.45
C VAL A 770 22.31 1.54 21.01
N GLY A 771 22.03 2.82 20.77
CA GLY A 771 21.76 3.33 19.43
C GLY A 771 21.81 4.85 19.34
N PRO A 772 22.56 5.43 18.39
CA PRO A 772 22.59 6.87 18.15
C PRO A 772 21.47 7.31 17.18
N SER A 773 20.86 8.46 17.46
CA SER A 773 19.71 8.99 16.72
C SER A 773 19.98 10.27 15.93
N TYR A 774 19.40 10.34 14.74
CA TYR A 774 19.13 11.59 14.00
C TYR A 774 18.12 12.44 14.80
N SER A 775 18.23 13.77 14.89
CA SER A 775 19.14 14.69 14.16
C SER A 775 20.23 15.39 14.97
N SER A 776 20.13 15.46 16.30
CA SER A 776 21.10 16.20 17.14
C SER A 776 22.22 15.32 17.72
N GLY A 777 22.43 14.12 17.19
CA GLY A 777 23.55 13.26 17.59
C GLY A 777 23.44 12.67 18.99
N TYR A 778 22.23 12.49 19.52
CA TYR A 778 22.00 11.83 20.81
C TYR A 778 22.38 10.35 20.74
N PHE A 779 23.11 9.87 21.74
CA PHE A 779 23.41 8.45 21.94
C PHE A 779 22.51 7.91 23.04
N HIS A 780 21.61 6.98 22.69
CA HIS A 780 20.69 6.35 23.65
C HIS A 780 21.24 5.02 24.16
N VAL A 781 20.89 4.69 25.41
CA VAL A 781 21.00 3.33 25.94
C VAL A 781 19.69 2.89 26.59
N PHE A 782 19.21 1.72 26.16
CA PHE A 782 18.06 1.02 26.72
C PHE A 782 18.54 -0.15 27.59
N ASP A 783 18.08 -0.21 28.83
CA ASP A 783 18.30 -1.31 29.77
C ASP A 783 17.19 -2.34 29.57
N THR A 784 17.50 -3.49 28.95
CA THR A 784 16.48 -4.51 28.62
C THR A 784 15.91 -5.20 29.86
N THR A 785 16.55 -5.05 31.03
CA THR A 785 16.06 -5.56 32.31
C THR A 785 15.03 -4.63 32.98
N LYS A 786 14.65 -3.52 32.32
CA LYS A 786 13.72 -2.51 32.84
C LYS A 786 12.62 -2.19 31.84
N ARG A 787 11.48 -1.72 32.36
CA ARG A 787 10.37 -1.21 31.56
C ARG A 787 10.84 -0.04 30.67
N PHE A 788 10.30 0.06 29.45
CA PHE A 788 10.41 1.25 28.62
C PHE A 788 9.57 2.39 29.20
N ASN A 789 10.22 3.49 29.54
CA ASN A 789 9.65 4.69 30.15
C ASN A 789 10.52 5.92 29.80
N PRO A 790 10.40 6.50 28.58
CA PRO A 790 11.20 7.64 28.14
C PRO A 790 10.71 8.98 28.70
N GLU A 791 9.52 9.02 29.33
CA GLU A 791 8.92 10.24 29.91
C GLU A 791 9.34 10.51 31.36
N ASP A 792 10.06 9.57 32.00
CA ASP A 792 10.53 9.70 33.38
C ASP A 792 11.59 10.80 33.51
N LYS A 793 11.30 11.83 34.33
CA LYS A 793 12.20 12.97 34.53
C LYS A 793 13.41 12.66 35.42
N VAL A 794 13.45 11.50 36.07
CA VAL A 794 14.49 11.12 37.04
C VAL A 794 15.30 9.92 36.55
N ASN A 795 14.64 8.89 36.02
CA ASN A 795 15.26 7.65 35.56
C ASN A 795 14.67 7.16 34.21
N PRO A 796 14.84 7.92 33.11
CA PRO A 796 14.31 7.53 31.80
C PRO A 796 14.96 6.24 31.29
N ASN A 797 14.18 5.43 30.57
CA ASN A 797 14.65 4.25 29.87
C ASN A 797 13.98 4.13 28.49
N PRO A 798 14.68 4.35 27.37
CA PRO A 798 16.11 4.64 27.25
C PRO A 798 16.53 5.97 27.89
N ARG A 799 17.80 6.06 28.29
CA ARG A 799 18.47 7.31 28.72
C ARG A 799 19.47 7.76 27.66
N ILE A 800 19.65 9.08 27.55
CA ILE A 800 20.72 9.67 26.72
C ILE A 800 22.04 9.59 27.50
N ILE A 801 23.09 9.01 26.91
CA ILE A 801 24.42 8.91 27.51
C ILE A 801 25.38 9.98 26.99
N ALA A 802 25.22 10.39 25.73
CA ALA A 802 26.02 11.43 25.10
C ALA A 802 25.20 12.18 24.05
N GLN A 803 25.72 13.33 23.65
CA GLN A 803 25.28 14.08 22.48
C GLN A 803 26.54 14.62 21.81
N PHE A 804 26.64 14.48 20.48
CA PHE A 804 27.77 14.98 19.68
C PHE A 804 27.22 15.86 18.54
N GLU A 805 26.46 16.88 18.93
CA GLU A 805 25.82 17.84 18.02
C GLU A 805 26.85 18.64 17.21
N GLY A 806 26.46 19.06 16.01
CA GLY A 806 27.40 19.58 15.02
C GLY A 806 28.17 18.43 14.36
N ASP A 807 29.13 17.83 15.07
CA ASP A 807 30.06 16.82 14.53
C ASP A 807 29.40 15.52 14.03
N ILE A 808 28.27 15.08 14.61
CA ILE A 808 27.58 13.84 14.26
C ILE A 808 26.04 14.01 14.30
N THR A 809 25.48 14.72 13.32
CA THR A 809 24.03 14.95 13.18
C THR A 809 23.28 13.76 12.58
N ARG A 810 23.88 13.03 11.63
CA ARG A 810 23.27 11.85 10.99
C ARG A 810 24.14 10.61 11.22
N PRO A 811 24.03 9.96 12.39
CA PRO A 811 24.72 8.71 12.68
C PRO A 811 24.44 7.65 11.60
N ARG A 812 25.41 6.79 11.32
CA ARG A 812 25.30 5.65 10.39
C ARG A 812 25.76 4.33 10.98
N THR A 813 26.62 4.37 12.00
CA THR A 813 27.10 3.18 12.70
C THR A 813 26.99 3.31 14.21
N CYS A 814 26.82 2.17 14.87
CA CYS A 814 26.85 1.96 16.30
C CYS A 814 27.66 0.69 16.55
N LEU A 815 28.75 0.77 17.33
CA LEU A 815 29.63 -0.34 17.62
C LEU A 815 29.77 -0.52 19.14
N ALA A 816 29.50 -1.72 19.62
CA ALA A 816 29.90 -2.19 20.95
C ALA A 816 31.35 -2.70 20.86
N HIS A 817 32.22 -2.26 21.76
CA HIS A 817 33.64 -2.59 21.68
C HIS A 817 33.95 -3.92 22.39
N PRO A 818 34.88 -4.76 21.89
CA PRO A 818 35.24 -6.02 22.54
C PRO A 818 35.83 -5.90 23.96
N ASP A 819 36.17 -4.70 24.44
CA ASP A 819 36.55 -4.49 25.84
C ASP A 819 35.36 -4.55 26.83
N GLY A 820 34.12 -4.63 26.34
CA GLY A 820 32.91 -4.76 27.16
C GLY A 820 32.46 -3.47 27.83
N GLU A 821 33.22 -2.38 27.72
CA GLU A 821 32.98 -1.11 28.39
C GLU A 821 32.56 0.00 27.43
N HIS A 822 33.15 0.08 26.24
CA HIS A 822 32.95 1.21 25.33
C HIS A 822 31.91 0.97 24.24
N VAL A 823 31.09 1.98 24.00
CA VAL A 823 30.18 2.07 22.85
C VAL A 823 30.52 3.28 22.00
N ILE A 824 30.44 3.12 20.69
CA ILE A 824 30.98 4.05 19.70
C ILE A 824 29.89 4.37 18.67
N MET A 825 29.77 5.63 18.28
CA MET A 825 28.90 6.11 17.21
C MET A 825 29.68 6.96 16.21
N ALA A 826 29.29 6.89 14.93
CA ALA A 826 29.81 7.78 13.90
C ALA A 826 28.78 7.97 12.77
N GLY A 827 28.98 9.01 11.95
CA GLY A 827 28.13 9.33 10.81
C GLY A 827 28.49 10.65 10.17
N PHE A 828 27.51 11.33 9.57
CA PHE A 828 27.68 12.64 8.93
C PHE A 828 27.47 13.79 9.94
N MET A 829 28.20 14.88 9.73
CA MET A 829 28.10 16.18 10.41
C MET A 829 26.76 16.90 10.12
N GLY A 830 26.58 18.09 10.70
CA GLY A 830 25.40 18.95 10.52
C GLY A 830 25.08 19.32 9.07
N TYR A 831 23.89 19.90 8.88
CA TYR A 831 23.48 20.46 7.58
C TYR A 831 24.48 21.52 7.10
N GLY A 832 24.75 21.54 5.79
CA GLY A 832 25.73 22.42 5.15
C GLY A 832 27.21 22.08 5.40
N LEU A 833 27.51 21.12 6.29
CA LEU A 833 28.88 20.79 6.68
C LEU A 833 29.39 19.52 5.98
N THR A 834 30.72 19.37 5.92
CA THR A 834 31.39 18.28 5.20
C THR A 834 32.32 17.47 6.10
N GLY A 835 31.97 16.20 6.26
CA GLY A 835 32.66 15.20 7.07
C GLY A 835 31.79 14.70 8.22
N GLY A 836 32.40 14.08 9.23
CA GLY A 836 31.72 13.71 10.47
C GLY A 836 32.62 12.99 11.48
N GLY A 837 32.33 13.18 12.76
CA GLY A 837 33.14 12.68 13.87
C GLY A 837 32.90 11.21 14.26
N VAL A 838 33.72 10.74 15.21
CA VAL A 838 33.55 9.48 15.94
C VAL A 838 33.40 9.78 17.43
N GLY A 839 32.24 9.49 17.99
CA GLY A 839 31.90 9.68 19.40
C GLY A 839 32.04 8.37 20.17
N ILE A 840 32.78 8.39 21.28
CA ILE A 840 33.10 7.23 22.12
C ILE A 840 32.57 7.47 23.54
N VAL A 841 31.92 6.48 24.14
CA VAL A 841 31.38 6.56 25.51
C VAL A 841 31.70 5.27 26.29
N SER A 842 32.27 5.40 27.48
CA SER A 842 32.37 4.30 28.45
C SER A 842 31.04 4.14 29.20
N LEU A 843 30.41 2.97 29.10
CA LEU A 843 29.18 2.65 29.84
C LEU A 843 29.41 2.49 31.35
N LYS A 844 30.65 2.21 31.76
CA LYS A 844 31.05 1.99 33.16
C LYS A 844 31.37 3.28 33.90
N THR A 845 32.06 4.22 33.24
CA THR A 845 32.51 5.49 33.85
C THR A 845 31.68 6.70 33.42
N GLY A 846 30.87 6.58 32.36
CA GLY A 846 30.18 7.70 31.73
C GLY A 846 31.09 8.66 30.97
N LYS A 847 32.42 8.41 30.91
CA LYS A 847 33.38 9.25 30.20
C LYS A 847 33.07 9.26 28.70
N LYS A 848 33.09 10.46 28.11
CA LYS A 848 32.78 10.73 26.70
C LYS A 848 34.02 11.27 26.02
N GLN A 849 34.24 10.93 24.76
CA GLN A 849 35.30 11.46 23.92
C GLN A 849 34.77 11.64 22.50
N LEU A 850 35.09 12.77 21.87
CA LEU A 850 34.84 13.02 20.46
C LEU A 850 36.18 13.04 19.72
N LEU A 851 36.22 12.41 18.56
CA LEU A 851 37.26 12.57 17.55
C LEU A 851 36.60 13.26 16.35
N THR A 852 36.95 14.52 16.11
CA THR A 852 36.44 15.28 14.96
C THR A 852 36.96 14.67 13.65
N HIS A 853 36.31 14.96 12.52
CA HIS A 853 36.77 14.51 11.19
C HIS A 853 38.27 14.82 10.94
N LYS A 854 38.78 15.96 11.42
CA LYS A 854 40.19 16.38 11.32
C LYS A 854 41.18 15.43 12.01
N GLN A 855 40.72 14.67 13.00
CA GLN A 855 41.50 13.70 13.77
C GLN A 855 41.35 12.25 13.26
N VAL A 856 40.39 12.02 12.36
CA VAL A 856 40.09 10.69 11.79
C VAL A 856 40.52 10.67 10.32
N ILE A 857 39.66 11.14 9.41
CA ILE A 857 39.98 11.40 8.00
C ILE A 857 39.36 12.78 7.67
N PRO A 858 40.17 13.82 7.40
CA PRO A 858 39.67 15.17 7.12
C PRO A 858 38.60 15.19 6.03
N TYR A 859 37.56 16.00 6.21
CA TYR A 859 36.40 16.15 5.31
C TYR A 859 35.54 14.90 5.07
N HIS A 860 35.93 13.72 5.56
CA HIS A 860 35.15 12.49 5.40
C HIS A 860 34.23 12.23 6.60
N SER A 861 33.14 11.53 6.33
CA SER A 861 32.20 11.02 7.34
C SER A 861 32.51 9.56 7.60
N THR A 862 32.66 9.15 8.86
CA THR A 862 32.82 7.71 9.16
C THR A 862 31.46 7.03 9.08
N HIS A 863 31.22 6.27 8.01
CA HIS A 863 29.92 5.64 7.72
C HIS A 863 29.78 4.33 8.51
N THR A 864 30.85 3.54 8.62
CA THR A 864 30.84 2.21 9.24
C THR A 864 32.10 1.94 10.07
N LEU A 865 31.96 1.15 11.14
CA LEU A 865 33.02 0.84 12.10
C LEU A 865 32.91 -0.61 12.58
N LYS A 866 34.04 -1.30 12.68
CA LYS A 866 34.19 -2.62 13.31
C LYS A 866 35.49 -2.68 14.14
N ALA A 867 35.58 -3.64 15.05
CA ALA A 867 36.79 -3.93 15.80
C ALA A 867 37.52 -5.13 15.17
N LEU A 868 38.82 -4.98 14.94
CA LEU A 868 39.74 -6.04 14.51
C LEU A 868 40.05 -7.00 15.68
N PRO A 869 40.58 -8.22 15.43
CA PRO A 869 40.95 -9.16 16.50
C PRO A 869 41.98 -8.62 17.51
N SER A 870 42.74 -7.58 17.14
CA SER A 870 43.68 -6.86 18.01
C SER A 870 43.04 -5.83 18.94
N GLY A 871 41.72 -5.61 18.85
CA GLY A 871 41.01 -4.53 19.53
C GLY A 871 41.19 -3.16 18.90
N ASN A 872 41.96 -3.03 17.80
CA ASN A 872 42.01 -1.80 17.00
C ASN A 872 40.77 -1.66 16.12
N LEU A 873 40.37 -0.43 15.79
CA LEU A 873 39.19 -0.19 14.96
C LEU A 873 39.57 -0.18 13.47
N VAL A 874 38.70 -0.75 12.63
CA VAL A 874 38.67 -0.50 11.19
C VAL A 874 37.42 0.30 10.85
N GLY A 875 37.59 1.38 10.10
CA GLY A 875 36.52 2.30 9.72
C GLY A 875 36.40 2.47 8.21
N GLY A 876 35.17 2.50 7.72
CA GLY A 876 34.83 2.85 6.34
C GLY A 876 34.21 4.24 6.29
N THR A 877 34.65 5.07 5.35
CA THR A 877 34.22 6.47 5.24
C THR A 877 33.42 6.77 3.97
N SER A 878 32.73 7.90 4.00
CA SER A 878 31.92 8.48 2.94
C SER A 878 32.32 9.94 2.69
N VAL A 879 32.43 10.32 1.42
CA VAL A 879 32.60 11.72 1.00
C VAL A 879 31.27 12.45 0.79
N LEU A 880 30.14 11.73 0.87
CA LEU A 880 28.82 12.30 0.60
C LEU A 880 28.43 13.31 1.68
N THR A 881 27.62 14.29 1.28
CA THR A 881 27.20 15.41 2.11
C THR A 881 25.67 15.53 2.14
N PRO A 882 24.94 14.51 2.61
CA PRO A 882 23.48 14.43 2.44
C PRO A 882 22.69 15.53 3.18
N GLY A 883 23.34 16.33 4.02
CA GLY A 883 22.78 17.55 4.64
C GLY A 883 23.02 18.83 3.81
N GLY A 884 23.47 18.73 2.56
CA GLY A 884 23.71 19.86 1.66
C GLY A 884 25.08 20.55 1.82
N GLY A 885 26.06 19.87 2.42
CA GLY A 885 27.47 20.30 2.38
C GLY A 885 28.10 20.13 0.99
N HIS A 886 29.28 20.71 0.78
CA HIS A 886 30.07 20.51 -0.44
C HIS A 886 31.18 19.48 -0.21
N ALA A 887 31.13 18.33 -0.88
CA ALA A 887 32.18 17.31 -0.81
C ALA A 887 33.56 17.90 -1.20
N GLN A 888 34.62 17.45 -0.52
CA GLN A 888 36.00 17.92 -0.74
C GLN A 888 36.93 16.83 -1.30
N ASP A 889 36.40 15.61 -1.49
CA ASP A 889 37.07 14.43 -2.02
C ASP A 889 36.01 13.59 -2.78
N THR A 890 36.43 12.60 -3.57
CA THR A 890 35.57 11.78 -4.42
C THR A 890 35.54 10.29 -4.04
N GLU A 891 36.50 9.82 -3.23
CA GLU A 891 36.65 8.40 -2.90
C GLU A 891 36.51 8.09 -1.40
N GLY A 892 35.71 7.08 -1.06
CA GLY A 892 35.56 6.54 0.28
C GLY A 892 36.80 5.80 0.73
N VAL A 893 37.40 6.24 1.83
CA VAL A 893 38.61 5.68 2.43
C VAL A 893 38.27 4.65 3.50
N LEU A 894 39.02 3.54 3.53
CA LEU A 894 39.14 2.62 4.66
C LEU A 894 40.33 3.03 5.52
N TYR A 895 40.18 3.02 6.85
CA TYR A 895 41.26 3.34 7.78
C TYR A 895 41.35 2.36 8.96
N ILE A 896 42.54 2.26 9.55
CA ILE A 896 42.77 1.57 10.83
C ILE A 896 43.11 2.62 11.89
N MET A 897 42.43 2.57 13.03
CA MET A 897 42.69 3.40 14.20
C MET A 897 43.20 2.55 15.36
N ASP A 898 44.34 2.94 15.92
CA ASP A 898 44.88 2.34 17.14
C ASP A 898 43.98 2.70 18.34
N TRP A 899 43.45 1.68 19.03
CA TRP A 899 42.46 1.87 20.09
C TRP A 899 43.05 2.47 21.37
N LYS A 900 44.36 2.29 21.62
CA LYS A 900 45.03 2.82 22.80
C LYS A 900 45.28 4.33 22.71
N THR A 901 45.72 4.80 21.54
CA THR A 901 46.05 6.21 21.28
C THR A 901 44.94 7.01 20.61
N LYS A 902 43.90 6.34 20.08
CA LYS A 902 42.81 6.92 19.27
C LYS A 902 43.27 7.61 17.98
N LYS A 903 44.46 7.25 17.47
CA LYS A 903 45.03 7.81 16.23
C LYS A 903 44.79 6.88 15.04
N VAL A 904 44.53 7.44 13.87
CA VAL A 904 44.60 6.70 12.61
C VAL A 904 46.05 6.37 12.30
N VAL A 905 46.34 5.08 12.06
CA VAL A 905 47.68 4.53 11.84
C VAL A 905 47.88 3.92 10.44
N PHE A 906 46.79 3.79 9.67
CA PHE A 906 46.80 3.40 8.26
C PHE A 906 45.52 3.90 7.58
N ARG A 907 45.59 4.21 6.28
CA ARG A 907 44.43 4.47 5.42
C ARG A 907 44.70 4.06 3.97
N THR A 908 43.66 3.66 3.25
CA THR A 908 43.71 3.34 1.82
C THR A 908 42.34 3.54 1.17
N VAL A 909 42.28 3.68 -0.16
CA VAL A 909 41.02 3.59 -0.92
C VAL A 909 40.83 2.11 -1.30
N PRO A 910 39.85 1.39 -0.71
CA PRO A 910 39.72 -0.03 -0.97
C PRO A 910 39.16 -0.33 -2.36
N VAL A 911 38.29 0.53 -2.89
CA VAL A 911 37.65 0.40 -4.20
C VAL A 911 37.71 1.76 -4.92
N PRO A 912 38.56 1.92 -5.95
CA PRO A 912 38.64 3.16 -6.72
C PRO A 912 37.30 3.56 -7.34
N GLY A 913 37.04 4.87 -7.40
CA GLY A 913 35.79 5.45 -7.89
C GLY A 913 34.56 5.11 -7.06
N ALA A 914 34.69 4.72 -5.79
CA ALA A 914 33.56 4.48 -4.88
C ALA A 914 33.49 5.60 -3.82
N ALA A 915 32.42 6.39 -3.81
CA ALA A 915 32.26 7.53 -2.90
C ALA A 915 32.12 7.13 -1.40
N GLU A 916 31.72 5.88 -1.13
CA GLU A 916 31.55 5.36 0.23
C GLU A 916 32.08 3.93 0.38
N VAL A 917 32.73 3.68 1.51
CA VAL A 917 32.84 2.35 2.13
C VAL A 917 31.65 2.22 3.07
N PHE A 918 30.57 1.59 2.59
CA PHE A 918 29.23 1.68 3.16
C PHE A 918 29.00 0.70 4.30
N SER A 919 29.44 -0.55 4.15
CA SER A 919 29.35 -1.59 5.18
C SER A 919 30.68 -2.34 5.30
N LEU A 920 31.06 -2.67 6.52
CA LEU A 920 32.20 -3.54 6.84
C LEU A 920 31.74 -4.63 7.80
N GLU A 921 32.40 -5.79 7.73
CA GLU A 921 32.36 -6.83 8.75
C GLU A 921 33.76 -7.44 8.94
N VAL A 922 34.08 -7.91 10.13
CA VAL A 922 35.34 -8.64 10.40
C VAL A 922 35.03 -10.14 10.41
N GLY A 923 35.71 -10.87 9.54
CA GLY A 923 35.52 -12.30 9.36
C GLY A 923 36.14 -13.15 10.49
N PRO A 924 35.77 -14.44 10.56
CA PRO A 924 36.31 -15.38 11.54
C PRO A 924 37.78 -15.74 11.30
N ASP A 925 38.29 -15.40 10.11
CA ASP A 925 39.67 -15.46 9.65
C ASP A 925 40.48 -14.20 10.04
N GLY A 926 39.82 -13.18 10.61
CA GLY A 926 40.42 -11.89 10.96
C GLY A 926 40.54 -10.90 9.80
N LEU A 927 40.06 -11.25 8.59
CA LEU A 927 40.05 -10.36 7.43
C LEU A 927 38.87 -9.37 7.51
N VAL A 928 38.99 -8.24 6.82
CA VAL A 928 37.93 -7.22 6.77
C VAL A 928 37.18 -7.36 5.44
N TYR A 929 35.90 -7.72 5.53
CA TYR A 929 34.98 -7.86 4.40
C TYR A 929 34.21 -6.54 4.25
N GLY A 930 34.07 -6.03 3.03
CA GLY A 930 33.50 -4.70 2.81
C GLY A 930 32.65 -4.57 1.56
N LEU A 931 31.60 -3.76 1.64
CA LEU A 931 30.78 -3.32 0.52
C LEU A 931 30.88 -1.79 0.36
N ALA A 932 31.21 -1.36 -0.86
CA ALA A 932 31.36 0.02 -1.27
C ALA A 932 30.26 0.44 -2.27
N SER A 933 30.13 1.75 -2.53
CA SER A 933 29.09 2.32 -3.41
C SER A 933 29.00 1.62 -4.78
N GLY A 934 27.77 1.27 -5.17
CA GLY A 934 27.49 0.48 -6.37
C GLY A 934 27.64 -1.03 -6.15
N SER A 935 27.40 -1.52 -4.93
CA SER A 935 27.48 -2.96 -4.58
C SER A 935 28.82 -3.60 -4.93
N ARG A 936 29.93 -2.86 -4.78
CA ARG A 936 31.29 -3.36 -5.04
C ARG A 936 31.88 -3.96 -3.77
N PHE A 937 32.15 -5.25 -3.81
CA PHE A 937 32.68 -6.03 -2.69
C PHE A 937 34.20 -6.02 -2.69
N PHE A 938 34.80 -6.10 -1.50
CA PHE A 938 36.24 -6.28 -1.33
C PHE A 938 36.57 -7.03 -0.03
N VAL A 939 37.76 -7.62 0.00
CA VAL A 939 38.37 -8.17 1.23
C VAL A 939 39.74 -7.55 1.45
N PHE A 940 39.98 -7.10 2.68
CA PHE A 940 41.18 -6.39 3.11
C PHE A 940 41.88 -7.12 4.27
N ASP A 941 43.16 -7.40 4.08
CA ASP A 941 44.03 -7.97 5.10
C ASP A 941 44.62 -6.84 5.95
N ALA A 942 44.17 -6.71 7.19
CA ALA A 942 44.61 -5.65 8.10
C ALA A 942 46.04 -5.87 8.66
N GLY A 943 46.60 -7.08 8.53
CA GLY A 943 47.97 -7.39 8.91
C GLY A 943 48.97 -6.97 7.82
N LYS A 944 48.69 -7.35 6.56
CA LYS A 944 49.47 -6.94 5.38
C LYS A 944 49.21 -5.48 4.98
N LYS A 945 48.02 -4.96 5.31
CA LYS A 945 47.46 -3.65 4.90
C LYS A 945 47.11 -3.58 3.41
N GLU A 946 46.63 -4.69 2.85
CA GLU A 946 46.38 -4.88 1.42
C GLU A 946 44.93 -5.27 1.13
N VAL A 947 44.38 -4.81 0.01
CA VAL A 947 43.11 -5.35 -0.52
C VAL A 947 43.43 -6.56 -1.40
N ILE A 948 43.06 -7.74 -0.92
CA ILE A 948 43.43 -9.03 -1.51
C ILE A 948 42.36 -9.60 -2.46
N HIS A 949 41.15 -9.05 -2.45
CA HIS A 949 40.05 -9.47 -3.32
C HIS A 949 39.08 -8.31 -3.60
N ARG A 950 38.45 -8.31 -4.78
CA ARG A 950 37.38 -7.39 -5.20
C ARG A 950 36.41 -8.11 -6.14
N GLU A 951 35.12 -7.81 -6.03
CA GLU A 951 34.04 -8.35 -6.89
C GLU A 951 32.97 -7.28 -7.15
N ASP A 952 32.28 -7.35 -8.29
CA ASP A 952 31.07 -6.57 -8.53
C ASP A 952 29.84 -7.43 -8.17
N MET A 953 29.15 -7.04 -7.09
CA MET A 953 27.98 -7.75 -6.56
C MET A 953 26.65 -7.06 -6.94
N SER A 954 26.65 -6.11 -7.89
CA SER A 954 25.44 -5.38 -8.31
C SER A 954 24.33 -6.28 -8.86
N ALA A 955 24.66 -7.45 -9.40
CA ALA A 955 23.70 -8.47 -9.82
C ALA A 955 22.80 -8.98 -8.68
N TYR A 956 23.21 -8.82 -7.41
CA TYR A 956 22.43 -9.20 -6.23
C TYR A 956 21.48 -8.07 -5.74
N GLY A 957 21.65 -6.84 -6.21
CA GLY A 957 20.82 -5.67 -5.90
C GLY A 957 21.60 -4.48 -5.32
N ASP A 958 20.86 -3.47 -4.84
CA ASP A 958 21.42 -2.30 -4.14
C ASP A 958 21.88 -2.69 -2.73
N ILE A 959 22.91 -2.04 -2.20
CA ILE A 959 23.31 -2.13 -0.79
C ILE A 959 22.24 -1.54 0.16
N VAL A 960 21.84 -2.31 1.17
CA VAL A 960 20.88 -1.89 2.22
C VAL A 960 21.60 -1.71 3.57
N ARG A 961 21.06 -0.90 4.49
CA ARG A 961 21.79 -0.51 5.72
C ARG A 961 21.36 -1.29 6.98
N PRO A 962 22.27 -1.98 7.70
CA PRO A 962 23.63 -2.36 7.29
C PRO A 962 23.62 -3.58 6.33
N SER A 963 24.67 -3.75 5.54
CA SER A 963 24.68 -4.73 4.43
C SER A 963 25.42 -6.02 4.77
N LEU A 964 26.38 -5.99 5.69
CA LEU A 964 27.20 -7.16 6.06
C LEU A 964 27.02 -7.47 7.54
N LEU A 965 26.88 -8.76 7.85
CA LEU A 965 26.85 -9.25 9.23
C LEU A 965 27.44 -10.66 9.36
N ALA A 966 28.29 -10.88 10.36
CA ALA A 966 28.89 -12.18 10.68
C ALA A 966 28.03 -12.98 11.67
N SER A 967 28.04 -14.30 11.51
CA SER A 967 27.28 -15.24 12.36
C SER A 967 28.11 -15.86 13.47
N GLY A 968 27.41 -16.37 14.50
CA GLY A 968 28.03 -17.17 15.57
C GLY A 968 28.66 -18.47 15.07
N ASP A 969 28.15 -19.04 13.97
CA ASP A 969 28.73 -20.21 13.28
C ASP A 969 29.77 -19.84 12.21
N LYS A 970 30.37 -18.64 12.31
CA LYS A 970 31.54 -18.20 11.52
C LYS A 970 31.29 -18.11 10.00
N LYS A 971 30.10 -17.69 9.59
CA LYS A 971 29.78 -17.34 8.19
C LYS A 971 29.54 -15.84 8.08
N ILE A 972 29.67 -15.30 6.87
CA ILE A 972 29.38 -13.91 6.57
C ILE A 972 28.16 -13.87 5.66
N PHE A 973 27.22 -12.99 5.98
CA PHE A 973 26.00 -12.80 5.19
C PHE A 973 25.97 -11.37 4.66
N ALA A 974 25.63 -11.24 3.38
CA ALA A 974 25.41 -9.99 2.69
C ALA A 974 23.93 -9.83 2.32
N LEU A 975 23.40 -8.65 2.63
CA LEU A 975 22.01 -8.27 2.41
C LEU A 975 21.97 -7.19 1.32
N PHE A 976 21.19 -7.45 0.27
CA PHE A 976 20.97 -6.54 -0.85
C PHE A 976 19.46 -6.29 -1.01
N SER A 977 19.07 -5.23 -1.72
CA SER A 977 17.67 -4.81 -1.84
C SER A 977 16.73 -5.87 -2.44
N LYS A 978 17.27 -6.88 -3.12
CA LYS A 978 16.53 -8.00 -3.72
C LYS A 978 16.95 -9.39 -3.23
N SER A 979 18.04 -9.56 -2.49
CA SER A 979 18.57 -10.91 -2.22
C SER A 979 19.40 -11.05 -0.94
N ILE A 980 19.50 -12.30 -0.51
CA ILE A 980 20.25 -12.72 0.67
C ILE A 980 21.38 -13.64 0.19
N VAL A 981 22.62 -13.24 0.48
CA VAL A 981 23.82 -13.88 -0.03
C VAL A 981 24.69 -14.35 1.14
N ARG A 982 25.26 -15.55 1.04
CA ARG A 982 26.32 -16.05 1.94
C ARG A 982 27.68 -15.80 1.28
N ILE A 983 28.67 -15.38 2.04
CA ILE A 983 30.05 -15.21 1.60
C ILE A 983 30.90 -16.19 2.41
N GLU A 984 31.56 -17.12 1.72
CA GLU A 984 32.39 -18.16 2.35
C GLU A 984 33.78 -17.61 2.70
N PRO A 985 34.17 -17.55 3.99
CA PRO A 985 35.46 -16.99 4.39
C PRO A 985 36.67 -17.70 3.75
N GLY A 986 37.74 -16.94 3.50
CA GLY A 986 38.98 -17.42 2.87
C GLY A 986 38.90 -17.76 1.37
N SER A 987 37.77 -18.30 0.90
CA SER A 987 37.51 -18.48 -0.55
C SER A 987 36.85 -17.27 -1.21
N PHE A 988 36.19 -16.44 -0.40
CA PHE A 988 35.43 -15.24 -0.76
C PHE A 988 34.22 -15.49 -1.68
N ARG A 989 33.90 -16.75 -2.01
CA ARG A 989 32.79 -17.12 -2.88
C ARG A 989 31.45 -16.61 -2.34
N ALA A 990 30.76 -15.80 -3.14
CA ALA A 990 29.37 -15.43 -2.94
C ALA A 990 28.41 -16.55 -3.38
N GLU A 991 27.37 -16.79 -2.58
CA GLU A 991 26.30 -17.76 -2.84
C GLU A 991 24.95 -17.12 -2.52
N LYS A 992 24.13 -16.86 -3.55
CA LYS A 992 22.74 -16.38 -3.37
C LYS A 992 21.89 -17.48 -2.75
N LEU A 993 21.50 -17.30 -1.48
CA LEU A 993 20.63 -18.23 -0.77
C LEU A 993 19.18 -18.07 -1.19
N ALA A 994 18.76 -16.83 -1.44
CA ALA A 994 17.39 -16.51 -1.79
C ALA A 994 17.27 -15.18 -2.54
N GLU A 995 16.22 -15.07 -3.34
CA GLU A 995 15.66 -13.79 -3.77
C GLU A 995 14.51 -13.41 -2.82
N ALA A 996 14.46 -12.15 -2.39
CA ALA A 996 13.45 -11.69 -1.46
C ALA A 996 12.13 -11.41 -2.21
N PRO A 997 10.96 -11.85 -1.68
CA PRO A 997 9.66 -11.60 -2.30
C PRO A 997 9.18 -10.14 -2.16
N VAL A 998 9.96 -9.30 -1.49
CA VAL A 998 9.70 -7.88 -1.21
C VAL A 998 11.01 -7.10 -1.28
N LEU A 999 10.94 -5.78 -1.50
CA LEU A 999 12.12 -4.91 -1.47
C LEU A 999 12.69 -4.83 -0.05
N ILE A 1000 13.92 -5.30 0.15
CA ILE A 1000 14.63 -5.10 1.41
C ILE A 1000 15.00 -3.61 1.51
N SER A 1001 14.49 -2.91 2.53
CA SER A 1001 14.69 -1.47 2.69
C SER A 1001 15.81 -1.11 3.67
N SER A 1002 15.95 -1.89 4.74
CA SER A 1002 16.71 -1.49 5.93
C SER A 1002 16.79 -2.62 6.96
N GLY A 1003 17.73 -2.51 7.90
CA GLY A 1003 17.83 -3.39 9.07
C GLY A 1003 18.37 -4.78 8.74
N PHE A 1004 19.27 -5.27 9.59
CA PHE A 1004 19.85 -6.60 9.44
C PHE A 1004 20.24 -7.12 10.82
N ALA A 1005 19.52 -8.14 11.28
CA ALA A 1005 19.88 -8.91 12.46
C ALA A 1005 19.91 -10.39 12.08
N LEU A 1006 20.87 -11.14 12.61
CA LEU A 1006 20.94 -12.59 12.45
C LEU A 1006 20.84 -13.24 13.82
N ARG A 1007 19.96 -14.23 13.96
CA ARG A 1007 19.79 -14.99 15.20
C ARG A 1007 19.28 -16.39 14.92
N ASP A 1008 19.89 -17.40 15.55
CA ASP A 1008 19.41 -18.79 15.60
C ASP A 1008 19.05 -19.38 14.21
N GLY A 1009 19.89 -19.11 13.21
CA GLY A 1009 19.68 -19.56 11.82
C GLY A 1009 18.69 -18.72 11.01
N VAL A 1010 18.24 -17.56 11.51
CA VAL A 1010 17.24 -16.71 10.87
C VAL A 1010 17.77 -15.29 10.68
N VAL A 1011 17.74 -14.83 9.42
CA VAL A 1011 17.95 -13.43 9.04
C VAL A 1011 16.66 -12.65 9.31
N TYR A 1012 16.77 -11.48 9.92
CA TYR A 1012 15.69 -10.51 10.09
C TYR A 1012 16.05 -9.21 9.39
N PHE A 1013 15.13 -8.73 8.56
CA PHE A 1013 15.27 -7.51 7.77
C PHE A 1013 13.94 -6.72 7.77
N ALA A 1014 13.93 -5.50 7.24
CA ALA A 1014 12.71 -4.73 7.04
C ALA A 1014 12.37 -4.54 5.56
N SER A 1015 11.06 -4.53 5.31
CA SER A 1015 10.45 -4.06 4.06
C SER A 1015 9.47 -2.94 4.42
N GLY A 1016 9.94 -1.70 4.33
CA GLY A 1016 9.16 -0.54 4.76
C GLY A 1016 8.92 -0.56 6.28
N ALA A 1017 7.65 -0.64 6.69
CA ALA A 1017 7.26 -0.71 8.10
C ALA A 1017 7.17 -2.15 8.66
N HIS A 1018 7.30 -3.17 7.79
CA HIS A 1018 7.16 -4.57 8.15
C HIS A 1018 8.50 -5.20 8.53
N ILE A 1019 8.51 -5.97 9.62
CA ILE A 1019 9.63 -6.87 9.93
C ILE A 1019 9.43 -8.16 9.14
N TRP A 1020 10.45 -8.57 8.38
CA TRP A 1020 10.48 -9.84 7.69
C TRP A 1020 11.56 -10.73 8.28
N ARG A 1021 11.34 -12.05 8.21
CA ARG A 1021 12.38 -13.05 8.45
C ARG A 1021 12.67 -13.84 7.19
N PHE A 1022 13.89 -14.39 7.11
CA PHE A 1022 14.28 -15.48 6.24
C PHE A 1022 15.01 -16.55 7.07
N LYS A 1023 14.44 -17.74 7.16
CA LYS A 1023 15.09 -18.92 7.76
C LYS A 1023 16.12 -19.45 6.78
N ILE A 1024 17.39 -19.46 7.18
CA ILE A 1024 18.49 -19.98 6.36
C ILE A 1024 18.30 -21.51 6.21
N PRO A 1025 18.41 -22.07 5.00
CA PRO A 1025 18.41 -23.52 4.79
C PRO A 1025 19.50 -24.23 5.62
N ALA A 1026 19.23 -25.47 6.02
CA ALA A 1026 20.29 -26.33 6.52
C ALA A 1026 21.34 -26.58 5.41
N PRO A 1027 22.64 -26.67 5.74
CA PRO A 1027 23.69 -26.98 4.77
C PRO A 1027 23.64 -28.45 4.31
#